data_AF-A0A512BA06-F1
#
_entry.id   AF-A0A512BA06-F1
#
_cell.length_a   1.000
_cell.length_b   1.000
_cell.length_c   1.000
_cell.angle_alpha   90.00
_cell.angle_beta   90.00
_cell.angle_gamma   90.00
#
_symmetry.space_group_name_H-M   'P 1'
#
loop_
_entity.id
_entity.type
_entity.pdbx_description
1 polymer ?
#
loop_
_entity_poly.entity_id
_entity_poly.type
_entity_poly.pdbx_seq_one_letter_code
_entity_poly.pdbx_strand_id
1 'polypeptide(L)'
;MNGVITPVVIGGVNRTIDIGKALEGNKLVKLKTQTSSYTLGLSDSSGVLLNVNSPSPATVTVPNNSSVALPIGTQVNVGQTGAGQLSFIAASGVTINTAGDSLKLRAINSKASLIKIGTNTWDLVGDLATPDFSHVTNVRQFNVKGDGSTVDVTAIRAALAATRHPFFPRGTYIINDEITVPVGTVIEGEEGTIIRQTALNKNSFIVLGNTTIRGVRLEGLSTGTATDYDKNNGVFINGDNIKISDCVITGFQADGIQIRNSNNVSITNNILYGNKYGFSQSTDIAFYSTSPSKGAIITGNYCLSNNSQGIWFNANGNNSEAIISSNICITKADDGVSDVTMPNLIRRHGIETSYGAGTKFPLIVTGNICGNTRLSGIYSQGNPAPSGRVVITNNNLFKNGQETDFTLCQLGAGIYINTLGGEVVCSNNLVWDYMGVRGGITYNGSYTSTDVVGAIISNNVIENSGYFGIDITNKSRNLSVQGNKITNSARNDISYVGDVLSNGGGLKIIGNTFVRNNHNYQSVFLDAGNQQSPGEVTNNTFIGDDATTATEANAAIRAIQPRWSIKNNKFNNFYYGVFLNPEIQVNGKQNNFTVDFNEFDTLHDAIVIRKDAFSPVYPVFGNVFKNVVNPLSGAGYASAAYIGERNGTLVKYFNTAPPTNGAWQVGDEVVNTAPTSAGVKSWLCTTAGTPGVWTATMVSTPSPSLQNTVDVSPNTTTDIGFIGSRSRYYNASSAENGQIGTSNSILGGTANNLTIYSDTKKIWLGTGGFIRQTINEDGTVEFSLNVSGIAATASNHFVIKSQLDAKTAASNADAASANATDLPSAITLINELKAMINSLQAKLRAATLLTP
;
A
#
# COMPACT_ATOMS: atom_id res chain seq x y z
N MET A 1 84.49 3.41 -10.49
CA MET A 1 85.84 2.96 -10.11
C MET A 1 85.85 1.44 -10.15
N ASN A 2 86.85 0.87 -10.83
CA ASN A 2 87.02 -0.57 -11.02
C ASN A 2 87.14 -1.30 -9.69
N GLY A 3 86.39 -2.39 -9.56
CA GLY A 3 86.35 -3.22 -8.36
C GLY A 3 87.67 -3.93 -8.10
N VAL A 4 88.11 -3.88 -6.85
CA VAL A 4 89.10 -4.80 -6.29
C VAL A 4 88.35 -5.65 -5.28
N ILE A 5 88.22 -6.94 -5.57
CA ILE A 5 87.65 -7.94 -4.66
C ILE A 5 88.82 -8.58 -3.91
N THR A 6 88.99 -8.24 -2.64
CA THR A 6 89.87 -9.00 -1.73
C THR A 6 89.04 -10.07 -1.02
N PRO A 7 89.42 -11.36 -1.07
CA PRO A 7 88.74 -12.39 -0.29
C PRO A 7 89.12 -12.22 1.19
N VAL A 8 88.11 -12.09 2.06
CA VAL A 8 88.28 -12.23 3.51
C VAL A 8 87.77 -13.61 3.91
N VAL A 9 88.65 -14.43 4.49
CA VAL A 9 88.30 -15.77 4.97
C VAL A 9 87.85 -15.68 6.43
N ILE A 10 86.57 -15.99 6.69
CA ILE A 10 86.06 -16.19 8.05
C ILE A 10 85.54 -17.62 8.13
N GLY A 11 86.14 -18.45 8.99
CA GLY A 11 85.67 -19.80 9.29
C GLY A 11 85.78 -20.81 8.14
N GLY A 12 86.75 -20.66 7.23
CA GLY A 12 87.05 -21.68 6.20
C GLY A 12 86.05 -21.78 5.04
N VAL A 13 85.11 -20.85 4.91
CA VAL A 13 84.18 -20.78 3.77
C VAL A 13 84.43 -19.50 2.98
N ASN A 14 84.71 -19.63 1.68
CA ASN A 14 84.73 -18.48 0.76
C ASN A 14 83.31 -17.94 0.62
N ARG A 15 83.03 -16.79 1.24
CA ARG A 15 81.78 -16.05 1.01
C ARG A 15 82.08 -14.80 0.19
N THR A 16 81.44 -14.68 -0.96
CA THR A 16 81.42 -13.46 -1.77
C THR A 16 80.55 -12.42 -1.05
N ILE A 17 81.15 -11.35 -0.53
CA ILE A 17 80.39 -10.17 -0.12
C ILE A 17 80.13 -9.38 -1.41
N ASP A 18 78.88 -9.38 -1.86
CA ASP A 18 78.44 -8.56 -2.98
C ASP A 18 78.29 -7.10 -2.52
N ILE A 19 79.35 -6.31 -2.69
CA ILE A 19 79.39 -4.88 -2.36
C ILE A 19 78.41 -4.08 -3.25
N GLY A 20 77.89 -4.69 -4.34
CA GLY A 20 76.85 -4.10 -5.19
C GLY A 20 75.53 -3.87 -4.45
N LYS A 21 75.15 -4.77 -3.54
CA LYS A 21 73.93 -4.59 -2.70
C LYS A 21 74.11 -3.56 -1.58
N ALA A 22 75.33 -3.26 -1.17
CA ALA A 22 75.61 -2.20 -0.18
C ALA A 22 75.54 -0.78 -0.78
N LEU A 23 75.50 -0.65 -2.10
CA LEU A 23 75.34 0.62 -2.84
C LEU A 23 73.89 0.93 -3.27
N GLU A 24 72.92 0.05 -2.96
CA GLU A 24 71.48 0.38 -3.08
C GLU A 24 71.03 1.46 -2.08
N GLY A 25 71.94 1.92 -1.21
CA GLY A 25 71.75 3.00 -0.26
C GLY A 25 72.12 4.40 -0.73
N ASN A 26 72.33 4.66 -2.04
CA ASN A 26 72.45 6.03 -2.51
C ASN A 26 71.06 6.65 -2.66
N LYS A 27 70.44 7.04 -1.53
CA LYS A 27 69.14 7.74 -1.39
C LYS A 27 69.16 9.16 -2.00
N LEU A 28 69.78 9.33 -3.17
CA LEU A 28 69.72 10.57 -3.93
C LEU A 28 68.44 10.54 -4.77
N VAL A 29 67.63 11.59 -4.62
CA VAL A 29 66.47 11.79 -5.49
C VAL A 29 66.96 12.14 -6.89
N LYS A 30 66.56 11.35 -7.90
CA LYS A 30 66.96 11.61 -9.29
C LYS A 30 66.23 12.84 -9.81
N LEU A 31 66.96 13.87 -10.21
CA LEU A 31 66.38 15.07 -10.81
C LEU A 31 66.10 14.84 -12.30
N LYS A 32 64.87 15.12 -12.73
CA LYS A 32 64.45 15.05 -14.14
C LYS A 32 63.77 16.35 -14.53
N THR A 33 64.41 17.14 -15.39
CA THR A 33 63.83 18.39 -15.87
C THR A 33 62.99 18.15 -17.12
N GLN A 34 61.80 18.76 -17.18
CA GLN A 34 60.93 18.80 -18.36
C GLN A 34 60.66 20.26 -18.72
N THR A 35 60.59 20.58 -20.01
CA THR A 35 60.32 21.95 -20.49
C THR A 35 58.92 22.12 -21.09
N SER A 36 58.08 21.08 -21.01
CA SER A 36 56.70 21.02 -21.52
C SER A 36 55.87 20.01 -20.72
N SER A 37 54.61 19.79 -21.13
CA SER A 37 53.77 18.71 -20.57
C SER A 37 54.44 17.34 -20.65
N TYR A 38 54.15 16.48 -19.68
CA TYR A 38 54.80 15.19 -19.47
C TYR A 38 53.80 14.12 -19.01
N THR A 39 53.84 12.93 -19.60
CA THR A 39 53.05 11.77 -19.11
C THR A 39 53.98 10.83 -18.33
N LEU A 40 53.54 10.37 -17.15
CA LEU A 40 54.36 9.47 -16.34
C LEU A 40 54.68 8.16 -17.09
N GLY A 41 55.91 7.69 -16.94
CA GLY A 41 56.40 6.44 -17.53
C GLY A 41 56.97 5.50 -16.48
N LEU A 42 57.22 4.24 -16.84
CA LEU A 42 57.76 3.23 -15.92
C LEU A 42 59.09 3.66 -15.26
N SER A 43 59.88 4.48 -15.95
CA SER A 43 61.14 5.03 -15.45
C SER A 43 60.99 5.98 -14.25
N ASP A 44 59.78 6.47 -13.99
CA ASP A 44 59.51 7.42 -12.89
C ASP A 44 59.23 6.69 -11.56
N SER A 45 59.15 5.35 -11.57
CA SER A 45 58.95 4.52 -10.36
C SER A 45 60.14 4.52 -9.39
N SER A 46 61.32 4.98 -9.80
CA SER A 46 62.58 4.86 -9.05
C SER A 46 62.98 6.14 -8.30
N GLY A 47 62.05 6.82 -7.62
CA GLY A 47 62.36 7.97 -6.75
C GLY A 47 62.85 9.22 -7.50
N VAL A 48 62.06 9.70 -8.46
CA VAL A 48 62.37 10.87 -9.30
C VAL A 48 61.71 12.15 -8.74
N LEU A 49 62.42 13.27 -8.82
CA LEU A 49 61.84 14.63 -8.77
C LEU A 49 61.77 15.18 -10.20
N LEU A 50 60.53 15.27 -10.70
CA LEU A 50 60.17 15.82 -11.99
C LEU A 50 60.02 17.34 -11.91
N ASN A 51 61.06 18.09 -12.27
CA ASN A 51 61.03 19.55 -12.31
C ASN A 51 60.56 20.05 -13.68
N VAL A 52 59.37 20.66 -13.74
CA VAL A 52 58.80 21.22 -14.96
C VAL A 52 59.17 22.70 -15.07
N ASN A 53 60.14 22.99 -15.93
CA ASN A 53 60.65 24.31 -16.28
C ASN A 53 60.07 24.81 -17.61
N SER A 54 58.77 25.07 -17.63
CA SER A 54 58.07 25.63 -18.81
C SER A 54 57.70 27.10 -18.57
N PRO A 55 57.95 28.01 -19.53
CA PRO A 55 57.45 29.39 -19.46
C PRO A 55 55.93 29.47 -19.75
N SER A 56 55.35 28.47 -20.41
CA SER A 56 53.92 28.34 -20.72
C SER A 56 53.25 27.29 -19.81
N PRO A 57 51.91 27.33 -19.61
CA PRO A 57 51.20 26.31 -18.85
C PRO A 57 51.53 24.89 -19.33
N ALA A 58 51.72 23.96 -18.39
CA ALA A 58 52.10 22.59 -18.65
C ALA A 58 51.34 21.61 -17.76
N THR A 59 51.29 20.34 -18.16
CA THR A 59 50.52 19.30 -17.49
C THR A 59 51.38 18.08 -17.18
N VAL A 60 51.18 17.45 -16.03
CA VAL A 60 51.68 16.11 -15.72
C VAL A 60 50.51 15.13 -15.77
N THR A 61 50.55 14.20 -16.71
CA THR A 61 49.48 13.22 -16.93
C THR A 61 49.78 11.90 -16.24
N VAL A 62 48.85 11.42 -15.42
CA VAL A 62 48.87 10.10 -14.81
C VAL A 62 48.24 9.09 -15.79
N PRO A 63 49.01 8.15 -16.36
CA PRO A 63 48.51 7.19 -17.33
C PRO A 63 47.61 6.12 -16.68
N ASN A 64 46.78 5.47 -17.49
CA ASN A 64 46.05 4.27 -17.06
C ASN A 64 47.03 3.12 -16.82
N ASN A 65 46.77 2.30 -15.81
CA ASN A 65 47.62 1.16 -15.46
C ASN A 65 47.76 0.14 -16.59
N SER A 66 46.78 0.05 -17.49
CA SER A 66 46.87 -0.82 -18.67
C SER A 66 47.90 -0.34 -19.71
N SER A 67 48.24 0.96 -19.74
CA SER A 67 49.27 1.51 -20.62
C SER A 67 50.62 1.67 -19.93
N VAL A 68 50.65 2.06 -18.66
CA VAL A 68 51.87 2.20 -17.86
C VAL A 68 51.61 1.65 -16.44
N ALA A 69 52.00 0.40 -16.23
CA ALA A 69 51.78 -0.33 -14.99
C ALA A 69 52.82 0.02 -13.90
N LEU A 70 52.73 1.22 -13.34
CA LEU A 70 53.52 1.62 -12.16
C LEU A 70 53.07 0.80 -10.94
N PRO A 71 53.98 0.21 -10.13
CA PRO A 71 53.61 -0.54 -8.93
C PRO A 71 52.86 0.32 -7.90
N ILE A 72 51.90 -0.27 -7.17
CA ILE A 72 51.25 0.38 -6.02
C ILE A 72 52.33 0.71 -4.97
N GLY A 73 52.26 1.91 -4.39
CA GLY A 73 53.31 2.47 -3.53
C GLY A 73 54.31 3.37 -4.26
N THR A 74 54.27 3.45 -5.60
CA THR A 74 55.09 4.40 -6.36
C THR A 74 54.83 5.84 -5.92
N GLN A 75 55.89 6.59 -5.63
CA GLN A 75 55.84 8.02 -5.33
C GLN A 75 56.61 8.81 -6.39
N VAL A 76 55.94 9.78 -7.01
CA VAL A 76 56.56 10.69 -7.99
C VAL A 76 56.49 12.10 -7.44
N ASN A 77 57.65 12.67 -7.14
CA ASN A 77 57.75 14.07 -6.71
C ASN A 77 57.75 14.95 -7.96
N VAL A 78 56.99 16.03 -7.95
CA VAL A 78 56.83 16.95 -9.07
C VAL A 78 57.01 18.38 -8.60
N GLY A 79 57.74 19.18 -9.37
CA GLY A 79 57.99 20.58 -9.08
C GLY A 79 57.74 21.51 -10.24
N GLN A 80 57.12 22.65 -9.98
CA GLN A 80 57.07 23.76 -10.92
C GLN A 80 58.33 24.60 -10.73
N THR A 81 59.18 24.70 -11.76
CA THR A 81 60.39 25.53 -11.74
C THR A 81 60.35 26.62 -12.82
N GLY A 82 59.41 26.53 -13.77
CA GLY A 82 59.14 27.57 -14.76
C GLY A 82 57.96 28.46 -14.35
N ALA A 83 57.80 29.59 -15.04
CA ALA A 83 56.74 30.56 -14.78
C ALA A 83 55.33 30.06 -15.19
N GLY A 84 55.24 29.09 -16.10
CA GLY A 84 53.97 28.50 -16.52
C GLY A 84 53.32 27.67 -15.43
N GLN A 85 52.01 27.84 -15.25
CA GLN A 85 51.22 27.08 -14.27
C GLN A 85 51.29 25.57 -14.57
N LEU A 86 51.66 24.78 -13.57
CA LEU A 86 51.69 23.32 -13.65
C LEU A 86 50.40 22.71 -13.08
N SER A 87 49.77 21.79 -13.83
CA SER A 87 48.61 21.03 -13.39
C SER A 87 48.78 19.52 -13.57
N PHE A 88 47.97 18.74 -12.87
CA PHE A 88 47.92 17.29 -12.93
C PHE A 88 46.65 16.84 -13.65
N ILE A 89 46.76 15.85 -14.54
CA ILE A 89 45.63 15.31 -15.30
C ILE A 89 45.61 13.79 -15.15
N ALA A 90 44.44 13.23 -14.86
CA ALA A 90 44.21 11.79 -14.89
C ALA A 90 43.84 11.35 -16.31
N ALA A 91 44.42 10.26 -16.81
CA ALA A 91 43.93 9.59 -18.02
C ALA A 91 42.54 8.96 -17.77
N SER A 92 41.84 8.57 -18.84
CA SER A 92 40.53 7.92 -18.73
C SER A 92 40.59 6.69 -17.82
N GLY A 93 39.69 6.64 -16.83
CA GLY A 93 39.60 5.58 -15.84
C GLY A 93 40.58 5.67 -14.65
N VAL A 94 41.33 6.78 -14.52
CA VAL A 94 42.22 7.06 -13.39
C VAL A 94 41.60 8.07 -12.42
N THR A 95 41.77 7.84 -11.12
CA THR A 95 41.33 8.72 -10.03
C THR A 95 42.55 9.28 -9.30
N ILE A 96 42.57 10.60 -9.07
CA ILE A 96 43.55 11.28 -8.21
C ILE A 96 42.78 11.91 -7.04
N ASN A 97 43.01 11.43 -5.82
CA ASN A 97 42.48 12.01 -4.59
C ASN A 97 43.38 13.16 -4.14
N THR A 98 42.80 14.27 -3.70
CA THR A 98 43.54 15.44 -3.23
C THR A 98 42.67 16.22 -2.25
N ALA A 99 43.29 16.96 -1.33
CA ALA A 99 42.54 17.80 -0.40
C ALA A 99 41.92 18.99 -1.15
N GLY A 100 40.59 19.10 -1.10
CA GLY A 100 39.83 20.18 -1.74
C GLY A 100 39.85 20.16 -3.28
N ASP A 101 40.05 18.99 -3.90
CA ASP A 101 40.04 18.79 -5.36
C ASP A 101 41.07 19.64 -6.15
N SER A 102 42.15 20.09 -5.49
CA SER A 102 43.21 20.86 -6.14
C SER A 102 44.19 19.99 -6.92
N LEU A 103 44.24 20.19 -8.24
CA LEU A 103 45.15 19.51 -9.18
C LEU A 103 46.19 20.47 -9.79
N LYS A 104 46.55 21.54 -9.08
CA LYS A 104 47.55 22.54 -9.53
C LYS A 104 48.58 22.77 -8.43
N LEU A 105 49.84 22.99 -8.81
CA LEU A 105 50.83 23.52 -7.87
C LEU A 105 50.55 25.02 -7.61
N ARG A 106 50.81 25.51 -6.39
CA ARG A 106 50.42 26.87 -6.01
C ARG A 106 51.11 27.97 -6.83
N ALA A 107 52.42 27.87 -7.02
CA ALA A 107 53.22 28.86 -7.75
C ALA A 107 54.54 28.28 -8.27
N ILE A 108 55.35 29.12 -8.92
CA ILE A 108 56.76 28.79 -9.20
C ILE A 108 57.45 28.39 -7.89
N ASN A 109 58.30 27.36 -7.99
CA ASN A 109 59.01 26.69 -6.90
C ASN A 109 58.16 25.78 -6.00
N SER A 110 56.82 25.74 -6.11
CA SER A 110 55.99 24.75 -5.42
C SER A 110 56.32 23.31 -5.82
N LYS A 111 56.03 22.36 -4.92
CA LYS A 111 56.32 20.92 -5.04
C LYS A 111 55.16 20.09 -4.49
N ALA A 112 54.84 18.98 -5.14
CA ALA A 112 53.86 17.98 -4.65
C ALA A 112 54.27 16.56 -5.05
N SER A 113 53.63 15.57 -4.44
CA SER A 113 53.91 14.15 -4.62
C SER A 113 52.65 13.41 -5.06
N LEU A 114 52.76 12.63 -6.14
CA LEU A 114 51.75 11.67 -6.56
C LEU A 114 52.10 10.29 -5.96
N ILE A 115 51.17 9.69 -5.22
CA ILE A 115 51.36 8.42 -4.52
C ILE A 115 50.34 7.41 -5.05
N LYS A 116 50.78 6.31 -5.67
CA LYS A 116 49.85 5.29 -6.18
C LYS A 116 49.31 4.43 -5.04
N ILE A 117 48.00 4.43 -4.83
CA ILE A 117 47.35 3.67 -3.74
C ILE A 117 46.45 2.54 -4.24
N GLY A 118 46.14 2.48 -5.53
CA GLY A 118 45.37 1.41 -6.15
C GLY A 118 45.68 1.24 -7.64
N THR A 119 45.04 0.27 -8.30
CA THR A 119 45.29 -0.04 -9.71
C THR A 119 45.20 1.19 -10.59
N ASN A 120 44.17 2.03 -10.42
CA ASN A 120 44.03 3.30 -11.15
C ASN A 120 43.78 4.47 -10.18
N THR A 121 44.25 4.37 -8.94
CA THR A 121 43.99 5.35 -7.87
C THR A 121 45.30 5.90 -7.31
N TRP A 122 45.36 7.22 -7.17
CA TRP A 122 46.52 7.96 -6.68
C TRP A 122 46.10 9.01 -5.67
N ASP A 123 46.96 9.32 -4.71
CA ASP A 123 46.83 10.49 -3.85
C ASP A 123 47.81 11.57 -4.31
N LEU A 124 47.39 12.84 -4.30
CA LEU A 124 48.22 14.00 -4.57
C LEU A 124 48.31 14.86 -3.31
N VAL A 125 49.54 15.08 -2.84
CA VAL A 125 49.82 15.81 -1.59
C VAL A 125 50.98 16.79 -1.76
N GLY A 126 50.88 18.01 -1.22
CA GLY A 126 51.98 18.99 -1.24
C GLY A 126 51.54 20.45 -1.20
N ASP A 127 52.41 21.35 -1.69
CA ASP A 127 52.11 22.79 -1.87
C ASP A 127 51.24 22.99 -3.12
N LEU A 128 50.02 22.50 -3.01
CA LEU A 128 48.97 22.64 -4.00
C LEU A 128 48.39 24.05 -3.91
N ALA A 129 47.93 24.58 -5.04
CA ALA A 129 47.08 25.76 -5.01
C ALA A 129 45.93 25.47 -4.03
N THR A 130 45.55 26.44 -3.20
CA THR A 130 44.24 26.34 -2.55
C THR A 130 43.19 26.04 -3.63
N PRO A 131 42.15 25.24 -3.33
CA PRO A 131 41.04 25.05 -4.25
C PRO A 131 40.68 26.43 -4.79
N ASP A 132 40.57 26.53 -6.10
CA ASP A 132 40.37 27.81 -6.71
C ASP A 132 38.99 28.35 -6.35
N PHE A 133 38.89 29.08 -5.25
CA PHE A 133 37.73 29.90 -4.92
C PHE A 133 37.70 31.17 -5.79
N SER A 134 38.53 31.31 -6.85
CA SER A 134 38.44 32.47 -7.76
C SER A 134 37.10 32.60 -8.47
N HIS A 135 36.27 31.55 -8.46
CA HIS A 135 34.89 31.66 -8.91
C HIS A 135 34.04 32.44 -7.89
N VAL A 136 34.28 32.28 -6.58
CA VAL A 136 33.52 32.91 -5.51
C VAL A 136 34.04 34.34 -5.27
N THR A 137 33.31 35.34 -5.74
CA THR A 137 33.75 36.74 -5.63
C THR A 137 33.03 37.45 -4.48
N ASN A 138 33.78 37.97 -3.51
CA ASN A 138 33.21 38.71 -2.39
C ASN A 138 32.57 40.03 -2.90
N VAL A 139 31.27 40.21 -2.63
CA VAL A 139 30.51 41.38 -3.11
C VAL A 139 31.07 42.72 -2.62
N ARG A 140 31.81 42.75 -1.50
CA ARG A 140 32.44 43.96 -0.96
C ARG A 140 33.50 44.55 -1.90
N GLN A 141 34.07 43.74 -2.79
CA GLN A 141 34.99 44.22 -3.82
C GLN A 141 34.31 45.18 -4.81
N PHE A 142 32.98 45.13 -4.90
CA PHE A 142 32.16 45.99 -5.75
C PHE A 142 31.46 47.10 -4.96
N ASN A 143 32.02 47.48 -3.80
CA ASN A 143 31.52 48.54 -2.93
C ASN A 143 30.15 48.26 -2.27
N VAL A 144 29.73 46.99 -2.23
CA VAL A 144 28.58 46.55 -1.41
C VAL A 144 28.96 46.64 0.07
N LYS A 145 28.16 47.32 0.89
CA LYS A 145 28.49 47.60 2.30
C LYS A 145 27.96 46.55 3.26
N GLY A 146 26.68 46.21 3.19
CA GLY A 146 26.06 45.27 4.13
C GLY A 146 26.00 45.80 5.57
N ASP A 147 25.90 47.11 5.76
CA ASP A 147 25.94 47.78 7.07
C ASP A 147 24.55 48.01 7.72
N GLY A 148 23.47 47.61 7.04
CA GLY A 148 22.09 47.76 7.49
C GLY A 148 21.47 49.14 7.26
N SER A 149 22.18 50.07 6.64
CA SER A 149 21.74 51.45 6.40
C SER A 149 21.96 51.92 4.97
N THR A 150 23.07 51.51 4.35
CA THR A 150 23.42 51.85 2.97
C THR A 150 22.57 51.03 2.00
N VAL A 151 21.95 51.70 1.03
CA VAL A 151 21.25 51.05 -0.08
C VAL A 151 22.26 50.47 -1.06
N ASP A 152 22.38 49.15 -1.05
CA ASP A 152 23.40 48.36 -1.76
C ASP A 152 23.00 47.91 -3.18
N VAL A 153 21.74 48.12 -3.59
CA VAL A 153 21.17 47.53 -4.82
C VAL A 153 22.02 47.76 -6.08
N THR A 154 22.56 48.96 -6.27
CA THR A 154 23.40 49.30 -7.44
C THR A 154 24.75 48.58 -7.40
N ALA A 155 25.37 48.51 -6.22
CA ALA A 155 26.64 47.82 -6.02
C ALA A 155 26.49 46.29 -6.19
N ILE A 156 25.37 45.72 -5.73
CA ILE A 156 25.08 44.30 -5.92
C ILE A 156 24.88 43.97 -7.42
N ARG A 157 24.17 44.83 -8.16
CA ARG A 157 24.04 44.68 -9.62
C ARG A 157 25.39 44.74 -10.32
N ALA A 158 26.31 45.61 -9.88
CA ALA A 158 27.66 45.66 -10.41
C ALA A 158 28.45 44.36 -10.11
N ALA A 159 28.32 43.80 -8.92
CA ALA A 159 28.91 42.51 -8.57
C ALA A 159 28.38 41.38 -9.48
N LEU A 160 27.06 41.30 -9.68
CA LEU A 160 26.42 40.30 -10.54
C LEU A 160 26.78 40.46 -12.03
N ALA A 161 27.07 41.68 -12.48
CA ALA A 161 27.58 41.90 -13.82
C ALA A 161 29.00 41.34 -13.99
N ALA A 162 29.83 41.40 -12.93
CA ALA A 162 31.24 41.05 -12.97
C ALA A 162 31.54 39.58 -12.64
N THR A 163 30.68 38.89 -11.87
CA THR A 163 30.89 37.48 -11.48
C THR A 163 29.63 36.64 -11.65
N ARG A 164 29.82 35.32 -11.71
CA ARG A 164 28.74 34.32 -11.67
C ARG A 164 28.65 33.59 -10.34
N HIS A 165 29.50 33.90 -9.37
CA HIS A 165 29.37 33.30 -8.04
C HIS A 165 29.66 34.34 -6.96
N PRO A 166 28.76 35.34 -6.80
CA PRO A 166 28.91 36.35 -5.75
C PRO A 166 28.71 35.72 -4.37
N PHE A 167 29.65 36.03 -3.47
CA PHE A 167 29.57 35.69 -2.05
C PHE A 167 29.23 36.92 -1.22
N PHE A 168 28.20 36.78 -0.39
CA PHE A 168 27.72 37.78 0.55
C PHE A 168 28.19 37.41 1.96
N PRO A 169 29.23 38.08 2.50
CA PRO A 169 29.61 37.92 3.91
C PRO A 169 28.49 38.34 4.86
N ARG A 170 28.64 38.02 6.14
CA ARG A 170 27.75 38.48 7.20
C ARG A 170 27.56 39.99 7.13
N GLY A 171 26.31 40.41 7.19
CA GLY A 171 25.92 41.80 7.04
C GLY A 171 24.45 41.92 6.66
N THR A 172 23.94 43.15 6.74
CA THR A 172 22.59 43.47 6.29
C THR A 172 22.64 44.39 5.07
N TYR A 173 22.24 43.88 3.94
CA TYR A 173 22.30 44.51 2.63
C TYR A 173 20.92 45.10 2.31
N ILE A 174 20.80 46.43 2.32
CA ILE A 174 19.53 47.09 2.04
C ILE A 174 19.34 47.21 0.52
N ILE A 175 18.20 46.78 0.01
CA ILE A 175 17.81 46.96 -1.39
C ILE A 175 16.45 47.66 -1.44
N ASN A 176 16.26 48.54 -2.43
CA ASN A 176 15.02 49.29 -2.64
C ASN A 176 14.47 49.10 -4.07
N ASP A 177 15.01 48.13 -4.81
CA ASP A 177 14.61 47.78 -6.16
C ASP A 177 14.93 46.29 -6.42
N GLU A 178 14.40 45.71 -7.49
CA GLU A 178 14.54 44.27 -7.78
C GLU A 178 15.92 43.94 -8.36
N ILE A 179 16.48 42.79 -8.00
CA ILE A 179 17.76 42.33 -8.55
C ILE A 179 17.51 41.18 -9.52
N THR A 180 17.74 41.43 -10.82
CA THR A 180 17.77 40.36 -11.82
C THR A 180 19.08 39.59 -11.72
N VAL A 181 18.99 38.30 -11.42
CA VAL A 181 20.12 37.39 -11.30
C VAL A 181 20.48 36.84 -12.69
N PRO A 182 21.71 37.05 -13.20
CA PRO A 182 22.11 36.53 -14.51
C PRO A 182 22.05 35.00 -14.57
N VAL A 183 21.81 34.46 -15.77
CA VAL A 183 21.84 33.01 -16.03
C VAL A 183 23.20 32.42 -15.64
N GLY A 184 23.20 31.24 -15.04
CA GLY A 184 24.44 30.54 -14.63
C GLY A 184 25.04 31.06 -13.34
N THR A 185 24.28 31.76 -12.49
CA THR A 185 24.80 32.39 -11.27
C THR A 185 24.60 31.51 -10.04
N VAL A 186 25.55 31.53 -9.11
CA VAL A 186 25.47 30.93 -7.78
C VAL A 186 25.58 32.04 -6.73
N ILE A 187 24.46 32.45 -6.14
CA ILE A 187 24.46 33.36 -5.01
C ILE A 187 24.68 32.56 -3.73
N GLU A 188 25.68 32.97 -2.95
CA GLU A 188 26.02 32.31 -1.69
C GLU A 188 26.16 33.32 -0.56
N GLY A 189 25.49 33.05 0.56
CA GLY A 189 25.68 33.77 1.82
C GLY A 189 26.27 32.87 2.89
N GLU A 190 26.81 33.50 3.94
CA GLU A 190 27.15 32.83 5.19
C GLU A 190 26.11 33.12 6.29
N GLU A 191 26.27 32.51 7.45
CA GLU A 191 25.39 32.76 8.59
C GLU A 191 25.37 34.26 8.96
N GLY A 192 24.16 34.83 9.01
CA GLY A 192 23.96 36.25 9.30
C GLY A 192 24.00 37.17 8.06
N THR A 193 24.02 36.61 6.85
CA THR A 193 23.78 37.36 5.60
C THR A 193 22.29 37.66 5.44
N ILE A 194 21.92 38.94 5.50
CA ILE A 194 20.55 39.42 5.38
C ILE A 194 20.44 40.36 4.18
N ILE A 195 19.56 40.06 3.23
CA ILE A 195 19.20 40.95 2.13
C ILE A 195 17.78 41.46 2.40
N ARG A 196 17.64 42.76 2.62
CA ARG A 196 16.38 43.38 3.05
C ARG A 196 15.81 44.28 1.97
N GLN A 197 14.64 43.91 1.45
CA GLN A 197 13.86 44.71 0.51
C GLN A 197 13.03 45.75 1.26
N THR A 198 13.23 47.03 0.92
CA THR A 198 12.55 48.18 1.56
C THR A 198 11.58 48.91 0.64
N ALA A 199 11.32 48.39 -0.56
CA ALA A 199 10.34 48.95 -1.49
C ALA A 199 9.16 48.00 -1.72
N LEU A 200 7.96 48.56 -1.78
CA LEU A 200 6.74 47.85 -2.18
C LEU A 200 6.76 47.58 -3.68
N ASN A 201 6.05 46.54 -4.10
CA ASN A 201 5.95 46.10 -5.49
C ASN A 201 7.30 45.78 -6.12
N LYS A 202 8.19 45.18 -5.32
CA LYS A 202 9.52 44.74 -5.73
C LYS A 202 9.82 43.35 -5.17
N ASN A 203 10.29 42.44 -6.02
CA ASN A 203 10.92 41.20 -5.59
C ASN A 203 12.32 41.48 -5.01
N SER A 204 12.87 40.59 -4.19
CA SER A 204 14.31 40.68 -3.86
C SER A 204 15.14 40.21 -5.04
N PHE A 205 14.83 39.02 -5.56
CA PHE A 205 15.49 38.44 -6.73
C PHE A 205 14.51 38.06 -7.83
N ILE A 206 14.89 38.36 -9.08
CA ILE A 206 14.32 37.79 -10.29
C ILE A 206 15.35 36.80 -10.83
N VAL A 207 15.05 35.50 -10.71
CA VAL A 207 15.96 34.41 -11.01
C VAL A 207 15.68 33.84 -12.40
N LEU A 208 16.75 33.77 -13.20
CA LEU A 208 16.75 33.19 -14.54
C LEU A 208 17.46 31.83 -14.53
N GLY A 209 17.49 31.15 -15.68
CA GLY A 209 17.95 29.76 -15.78
C GLY A 209 19.35 29.44 -15.24
N ASN A 210 19.60 28.18 -14.90
CA ASN A 210 20.86 27.64 -14.39
C ASN A 210 21.39 28.39 -13.16
N THR A 211 20.51 28.76 -12.24
CA THR A 211 20.85 29.59 -11.07
C THR A 211 20.71 28.83 -9.77
N THR A 212 21.62 29.07 -8.83
CA THR A 212 21.52 28.61 -7.45
C THR A 212 21.52 29.80 -6.49
N ILE A 213 20.66 29.78 -5.48
CA ILE A 213 20.73 30.70 -4.33
C ILE A 213 20.80 29.86 -3.06
N ARG A 214 21.80 30.11 -2.22
CA ARG A 214 21.93 29.41 -0.95
C ARG A 214 22.46 30.26 0.20
N GLY A 215 22.07 29.90 1.43
CA GLY A 215 22.65 30.45 2.65
C GLY A 215 22.36 31.94 2.89
N VAL A 216 21.28 32.48 2.32
CA VAL A 216 20.89 33.89 2.50
C VAL A 216 19.58 34.01 3.25
N ARG A 217 19.45 35.07 4.06
CA ARG A 217 18.18 35.50 4.62
C ARG A 217 17.59 36.63 3.78
N LEU A 218 16.38 36.46 3.28
CA LEU A 218 15.63 37.47 2.54
C LEU A 218 14.54 38.03 3.45
N GLU A 219 14.52 39.35 3.60
CA GLU A 219 13.52 40.06 4.40
C GLU A 219 12.74 41.05 3.55
N GLY A 220 11.42 40.87 3.49
CA GLY A 220 10.49 41.81 2.88
C GLY A 220 10.04 42.91 3.84
N LEU A 221 9.30 43.88 3.31
CA LEU A 221 8.84 45.06 4.05
C LEU A 221 7.87 44.76 5.20
N SER A 222 7.18 43.60 5.17
CA SER A 222 6.18 43.14 6.15
C SER A 222 4.97 44.07 6.41
N THR A 223 4.95 45.26 5.82
CA THR A 223 3.94 46.32 5.97
C THR A 223 3.55 46.88 4.60
N GLY A 224 2.39 47.54 4.52
CA GLY A 224 1.87 48.11 3.27
C GLY A 224 1.10 47.11 2.41
N THR A 225 0.30 47.64 1.47
CA THR A 225 -0.57 46.85 0.59
C THR A 225 0.12 46.67 -0.76
N ALA A 226 0.54 45.44 -1.06
CA ALA A 226 1.02 45.06 -2.37
C ALA A 226 -0.12 45.15 -3.40
N THR A 227 0.18 45.58 -4.63
CA THR A 227 -0.82 45.72 -5.71
C THR A 227 -0.56 44.78 -6.90
N ASP A 228 0.60 44.12 -6.93
CA ASP A 228 1.01 43.20 -7.97
C ASP A 228 1.52 41.90 -7.34
N TYR A 229 0.93 40.77 -7.73
CA TYR A 229 1.21 39.43 -7.21
C TYR A 229 2.51 38.84 -7.77
N ASP A 230 2.95 39.27 -8.95
CA ASP A 230 4.24 38.89 -9.54
C ASP A 230 5.39 39.72 -8.95
N LYS A 231 5.06 40.59 -7.98
CA LYS A 231 5.96 41.42 -7.18
C LYS A 231 5.80 41.12 -5.70
N ASN A 232 6.69 41.68 -4.88
CA ASN A 232 6.71 41.47 -3.43
C ASN A 232 7.01 40.02 -3.04
N ASN A 233 7.75 39.30 -3.88
CA ASN A 233 8.22 37.96 -3.57
C ASN A 233 9.65 38.00 -3.04
N GLY A 234 10.01 37.02 -2.20
CA GLY A 234 11.42 36.82 -1.83
C GLY A 234 12.24 36.49 -3.07
N VAL A 235 11.84 35.43 -3.75
CA VAL A 235 12.43 35.00 -5.01
C VAL A 235 11.34 34.79 -6.05
N PHE A 236 11.45 35.47 -7.19
CA PHE A 236 10.62 35.25 -8.36
C PHE A 236 11.43 34.49 -9.41
N ILE A 237 11.03 33.28 -9.75
CA ILE A 237 11.73 32.38 -10.67
C ILE A 237 11.02 32.39 -12.04
N ASN A 238 11.79 32.66 -13.10
CA ASN A 238 11.34 32.65 -14.49
C ASN A 238 12.44 32.09 -15.40
N GLY A 239 12.86 30.85 -15.15
CA GLY A 239 13.89 30.14 -15.91
C GLY A 239 14.14 28.72 -15.40
N ASP A 240 14.76 27.88 -16.22
CA ASP A 240 14.93 26.46 -15.95
C ASP A 240 16.19 26.12 -15.13
N ASN A 241 16.24 24.94 -14.51
CA ASN A 241 17.39 24.42 -13.75
C ASN A 241 17.77 25.32 -12.56
N ILE A 242 16.84 25.47 -11.62
CA ILE A 242 16.96 26.39 -10.49
C ILE A 242 17.09 25.62 -9.18
N LYS A 243 17.95 26.10 -8.29
CA LYS A 243 18.10 25.57 -6.94
C LYS A 243 18.04 26.69 -5.91
N ILE A 244 17.12 26.59 -4.96
CA ILE A 244 17.06 27.49 -3.80
C ILE A 244 17.18 26.63 -2.55
N SER A 245 18.25 26.82 -1.78
CA SER A 245 18.48 26.00 -0.59
C SER A 245 18.99 26.75 0.62
N ASP A 246 18.70 26.24 1.82
CA ASP A 246 19.30 26.72 3.06
C ASP A 246 19.09 28.24 3.28
N CYS A 247 17.98 28.78 2.75
CA CYS A 247 17.62 30.18 2.89
C CYS A 247 16.56 30.38 3.99
N VAL A 248 16.53 31.60 4.53
CA VAL A 248 15.44 32.07 5.41
C VAL A 248 14.68 33.17 4.69
N ILE A 249 13.36 33.05 4.53
CA ILE A 249 12.56 33.98 3.72
C ILE A 249 11.35 34.46 4.53
N THR A 250 11.27 35.76 4.80
CA THR A 250 10.25 36.33 5.69
C THR A 250 9.75 37.71 5.25
N GLY A 251 8.53 38.06 5.63
CA GLY A 251 8.00 39.42 5.52
C GLY A 251 7.54 39.83 4.12
N PHE A 252 7.40 38.89 3.19
CA PHE A 252 6.92 39.15 1.82
C PHE A 252 5.39 39.14 1.76
N GLN A 253 4.80 40.05 0.98
CA GLN A 253 3.34 40.22 0.89
C GLN A 253 2.67 39.32 -0.15
N ALA A 254 3.41 38.87 -1.16
CA ALA A 254 2.97 37.86 -2.12
C ALA A 254 3.45 36.48 -1.66
N ASP A 255 4.37 35.86 -2.42
CA ASP A 255 4.95 34.56 -2.07
C ASP A 255 6.36 34.70 -1.48
N GLY A 256 6.76 33.76 -0.63
CA GLY A 256 8.18 33.64 -0.27
C GLY A 256 9.02 33.32 -1.52
N ILE A 257 8.62 32.27 -2.24
CA ILE A 257 9.21 31.84 -3.52
C ILE A 257 8.08 31.61 -4.53
N GLN A 258 8.09 32.35 -5.64
CA GLN A 258 7.16 32.17 -6.74
C GLN A 258 7.87 31.60 -7.97
N ILE A 259 7.28 30.58 -8.60
CA ILE A 259 7.83 29.90 -9.78
C ILE A 259 6.88 30.06 -10.97
N ARG A 260 7.41 30.61 -12.08
CA ARG A 260 6.70 30.81 -13.35
C ARG A 260 7.43 30.08 -14.48
N ASN A 261 6.71 29.24 -15.21
CA ASN A 261 7.11 28.66 -16.50
C ASN A 261 8.52 28.05 -16.48
N SER A 262 8.84 27.32 -15.41
CA SER A 262 10.21 26.87 -15.12
C SER A 262 10.28 25.36 -14.92
N ASN A 263 11.22 24.73 -15.60
CA ASN A 263 11.52 23.30 -15.50
C ASN A 263 12.69 23.03 -14.55
N ASN A 264 12.73 21.83 -13.97
CA ASN A 264 13.84 21.36 -13.13
C ASN A 264 14.14 22.33 -11.97
N VAL A 265 13.16 22.56 -11.11
CA VAL A 265 13.26 23.47 -9.96
C VAL A 265 13.37 22.66 -8.67
N SER A 266 14.38 22.98 -7.86
CA SER A 266 14.61 22.36 -6.55
C SER A 266 14.58 23.40 -5.45
N ILE A 267 13.67 23.23 -4.50
CA ILE A 267 13.49 24.09 -3.33
C ILE A 267 13.70 23.23 -2.09
N THR A 268 14.85 23.39 -1.41
CA THR A 268 15.28 22.44 -0.38
C THR A 268 15.76 23.11 0.91
N ASN A 269 15.36 22.60 2.07
CA ASN A 269 15.89 23.03 3.38
C ASN A 269 15.74 24.53 3.67
N ASN A 270 14.70 25.17 3.15
CA ASN A 270 14.45 26.59 3.41
C ASN A 270 13.51 26.77 4.61
N ILE A 271 13.63 27.90 5.32
CA ILE A 271 12.71 28.31 6.38
C ILE A 271 11.94 29.54 5.89
N LEU A 272 10.62 29.42 5.80
CA LEU A 272 9.71 30.46 5.34
C LEU A 272 8.70 30.75 6.44
N TYR A 273 8.65 31.99 6.92
CA TYR A 273 7.75 32.40 8.00
C TYR A 273 7.39 33.88 7.89
N GLY A 274 6.30 34.32 8.51
CA GLY A 274 5.90 35.73 8.50
C GLY A 274 5.62 36.34 7.11
N ASN A 275 5.50 35.52 6.06
CA ASN A 275 5.03 35.97 4.76
C ASN A 275 3.53 36.24 4.86
N LYS A 276 3.08 37.41 4.40
CA LYS A 276 1.77 37.96 4.68
C LYS A 276 0.73 37.45 3.69
N TYR A 277 -0.52 37.45 4.13
CA TYR A 277 -1.69 37.34 3.26
C TYR A 277 -1.96 38.68 2.56
N GLY A 278 -1.06 39.10 1.66
CA GLY A 278 -1.28 40.30 0.83
C GLY A 278 -2.27 40.05 -0.31
N PHE A 279 -2.39 38.80 -0.76
CA PHE A 279 -3.31 38.34 -1.78
C PHE A 279 -4.02 37.06 -1.32
N SER A 280 -5.19 36.75 -1.90
CA SER A 280 -5.87 35.48 -1.61
C SER A 280 -5.08 34.24 -2.03
N GLN A 281 -4.06 34.46 -2.85
CA GLN A 281 -3.10 33.50 -3.40
C GLN A 281 -1.75 33.47 -2.68
N SER A 282 -1.48 34.31 -1.67
CA SER A 282 -0.14 34.41 -1.06
C SER A 282 0.32 33.09 -0.41
N THR A 283 1.54 32.66 -0.67
CA THR A 283 2.10 31.39 -0.19
C THR A 283 3.52 31.49 0.38
N ASP A 284 4.03 30.42 1.00
CA ASP A 284 5.47 30.31 1.19
C ASP A 284 6.16 29.89 -0.12
N ILE A 285 5.64 28.87 -0.80
CA ILE A 285 6.18 28.36 -2.07
C ILE A 285 5.03 28.16 -3.07
N ALA A 286 5.05 28.88 -4.20
CA ALA A 286 4.03 28.79 -5.25
C ALA A 286 4.59 28.38 -6.61
N PHE A 287 4.05 27.32 -7.21
CA PHE A 287 4.21 26.98 -8.62
C PHE A 287 2.98 27.46 -9.40
N TYR A 288 3.12 28.64 -10.01
CA TYR A 288 2.03 29.39 -10.63
C TYR A 288 2.28 29.60 -12.14
N SER A 289 2.53 28.52 -12.88
CA SER A 289 2.93 28.64 -14.29
C SER A 289 1.74 28.86 -15.23
N THR A 290 1.89 29.75 -16.22
CA THR A 290 0.89 30.02 -17.27
C THR A 290 1.15 29.19 -18.53
N SER A 291 2.27 28.47 -18.57
CA SER A 291 2.67 27.57 -19.65
C SER A 291 3.22 26.27 -19.07
N PRO A 292 3.11 25.14 -19.80
CA PRO A 292 3.56 23.83 -19.33
C PRO A 292 5.01 23.84 -18.83
N SER A 293 5.22 23.25 -17.66
CA SER A 293 6.52 23.13 -17.00
C SER A 293 6.57 21.87 -16.14
N LYS A 294 7.77 21.34 -15.89
CA LYS A 294 7.92 20.05 -15.22
C LYS A 294 9.17 19.90 -14.37
N GLY A 295 9.16 18.92 -13.46
CA GLY A 295 10.33 18.52 -12.70
C GLY A 295 10.55 19.42 -11.49
N ALA A 296 9.75 19.20 -10.45
CA ALA A 296 9.87 19.93 -9.18
C ALA A 296 10.28 19.00 -8.04
N ILE A 297 11.26 19.43 -7.24
CA ILE A 297 11.65 18.79 -5.98
C ILE A 297 11.48 19.82 -4.87
N ILE A 298 10.54 19.57 -3.96
CA ILE A 298 10.25 20.45 -2.81
C ILE A 298 10.46 19.62 -1.55
N THR A 299 11.59 19.79 -0.87
CA THR A 299 11.91 18.91 0.27
C THR A 299 12.60 19.58 1.45
N GLY A 300 12.29 19.13 2.67
CA GLY A 300 12.96 19.61 3.88
C GLY A 300 12.62 21.06 4.26
N ASN A 301 11.61 21.69 3.64
CA ASN A 301 11.29 23.09 3.91
C ASN A 301 10.36 23.25 5.12
N TYR A 302 10.51 24.35 5.83
CA TYR A 302 9.64 24.79 6.92
C TYR A 302 8.78 25.95 6.40
N CYS A 303 7.50 25.68 6.11
CA CYS A 303 6.53 26.65 5.59
C CYS A 303 5.55 27.07 6.69
N LEU A 304 5.95 28.06 7.47
CA LEU A 304 5.37 28.40 8.77
C LEU A 304 4.45 29.63 8.76
N SER A 305 4.31 30.34 7.64
CA SER A 305 3.58 31.61 7.62
C SER A 305 2.07 31.45 7.84
N ASN A 306 1.39 32.53 8.21
CA ASN A 306 -0.07 32.62 8.24
C ASN A 306 -0.64 33.35 6.99
N ASN A 307 -0.24 32.88 5.82
CA ASN A 307 -0.75 33.31 4.51
C ASN A 307 -1.81 32.31 3.99
N SER A 308 -2.05 32.19 2.68
CA SER A 308 -3.12 31.33 2.13
C SER A 308 -2.73 29.85 2.10
N GLN A 309 -1.53 29.52 1.61
CA GLN A 309 -0.99 28.15 1.56
C GLN A 309 0.48 28.07 1.98
N GLY A 310 0.89 26.93 2.55
CA GLY A 310 2.32 26.65 2.74
C GLY A 310 2.99 26.40 1.41
N ILE A 311 2.62 25.29 0.78
CA ILE A 311 3.08 24.92 -0.56
C ILE A 311 1.88 24.88 -1.48
N TRP A 312 1.94 25.60 -2.60
CA TRP A 312 0.93 25.55 -3.65
C TRP A 312 1.55 25.09 -4.95
N PHE A 313 1.31 23.82 -5.30
CA PHE A 313 1.82 23.21 -6.51
C PHE A 313 0.76 23.12 -7.60
N ASN A 314 1.12 23.46 -8.84
CA ASN A 314 0.22 23.40 -9.99
C ASN A 314 -1.04 24.26 -9.81
N ALA A 315 -0.84 25.52 -9.41
CA ALA A 315 -1.93 26.47 -9.17
C ALA A 315 -2.81 26.70 -10.41
N ASN A 316 -2.20 26.74 -11.60
CA ASN A 316 -2.86 27.05 -12.86
C ASN A 316 -2.98 25.85 -13.82
N GLY A 317 -2.68 24.63 -13.39
CA GLY A 317 -2.79 23.44 -14.24
C GLY A 317 -1.61 23.17 -15.17
N ASN A 318 -0.56 23.98 -15.15
CA ASN A 318 0.57 23.88 -16.08
C ASN A 318 1.87 23.33 -15.47
N ASN A 319 1.89 22.92 -14.21
CA ASN A 319 3.09 22.36 -13.57
C ASN A 319 2.94 20.86 -13.41
N SER A 320 3.96 20.11 -13.82
CA SER A 320 3.94 18.64 -13.84
C SER A 320 5.17 18.01 -13.18
N GLU A 321 5.08 16.72 -12.86
CA GLU A 321 6.17 15.87 -12.35
C GLU A 321 6.82 16.45 -11.07
N ALA A 322 6.25 16.14 -9.92
CA ALA A 322 6.73 16.70 -8.66
C ALA A 322 6.82 15.68 -7.53
N ILE A 323 7.85 15.88 -6.70
CA ILE A 323 8.00 15.26 -5.39
C ILE A 323 7.95 16.37 -4.34
N ILE A 324 6.98 16.28 -3.44
CA ILE A 324 6.83 17.14 -2.27
C ILE A 324 7.05 16.27 -1.05
N SER A 325 8.26 16.31 -0.49
CA SER A 325 8.67 15.37 0.55
C SER A 325 9.29 15.98 1.79
N SER A 326 8.96 15.46 2.96
CA SER A 326 9.65 15.82 4.22
C SER A 326 9.60 17.33 4.54
N ASN A 327 8.51 18.02 4.16
CA ASN A 327 8.29 19.41 4.50
C ASN A 327 7.45 19.53 5.79
N ILE A 328 7.61 20.64 6.49
CA ILE A 328 6.83 21.02 7.66
C ILE A 328 5.99 22.24 7.31
N CYS A 329 4.69 22.04 7.14
CA CYS A 329 3.72 23.10 6.84
C CYS A 329 2.80 23.29 8.05
N ILE A 330 3.27 24.03 9.06
CA ILE A 330 2.53 24.30 10.30
C ILE A 330 2.34 25.80 10.44
N THR A 331 1.11 26.26 10.59
CA THR A 331 0.84 27.70 10.69
C THR A 331 1.33 28.27 12.01
N LYS A 332 2.20 29.27 11.92
CA LYS A 332 2.74 30.06 13.03
C LYS A 332 2.45 31.55 12.81
N ALA A 333 2.58 32.31 13.89
CA ALA A 333 2.54 33.77 13.85
C ALA A 333 3.77 34.30 13.09
N ASP A 334 3.83 35.62 12.92
CA ASP A 334 4.91 36.27 12.16
C ASP A 334 6.30 36.09 12.79
N ASP A 335 6.38 35.68 14.05
CA ASP A 335 7.63 35.33 14.74
C ASP A 335 8.19 33.95 14.30
N GLY A 336 7.40 33.14 13.59
CA GLY A 336 7.75 31.79 13.17
C GLY A 336 7.72 30.74 14.29
N VAL A 337 7.23 31.09 15.49
CA VAL A 337 7.30 30.25 16.69
C VAL A 337 5.92 30.04 17.31
N SER A 338 5.17 31.12 17.52
CA SER A 338 3.90 31.10 18.23
C SER A 338 2.78 30.51 17.37
N ASP A 339 1.85 29.76 17.97
CA ASP A 339 0.68 29.25 17.25
C ASP A 339 -0.33 30.38 16.96
N VAL A 340 -1.02 30.27 15.82
CA VAL A 340 -2.17 31.12 15.48
C VAL A 340 -3.45 30.33 15.65
N THR A 341 -4.48 30.95 16.22
CA THR A 341 -5.82 30.37 16.38
C THR A 341 -6.87 31.20 15.63
N MET A 342 -8.05 30.62 15.41
CA MET A 342 -9.22 31.39 14.98
C MET A 342 -9.49 32.57 15.93
N PRO A 343 -10.00 33.73 15.44
CA PRO A 343 -10.35 34.02 14.04
C PRO A 343 -9.16 34.49 13.18
N ASN A 344 -7.95 34.59 13.74
CA ASN A 344 -6.78 35.13 13.05
C ASN A 344 -6.07 34.09 12.16
N LEU A 345 -6.46 32.82 12.22
CA LEU A 345 -5.91 31.75 11.39
C LEU A 345 -6.40 31.90 9.94
N ILE A 346 -5.47 32.24 9.04
CA ILE A 346 -5.75 32.52 7.62
C ILE A 346 -5.37 31.31 6.75
N ARG A 347 -4.29 30.60 7.09
CA ARG A 347 -3.74 29.45 6.34
C ARG A 347 -4.81 28.42 6.03
N ARG A 348 -5.26 28.40 4.77
CA ARG A 348 -6.28 27.48 4.28
C ARG A 348 -5.75 26.06 4.21
N HIS A 349 -4.60 25.90 3.55
CA HIS A 349 -4.03 24.58 3.28
C HIS A 349 -2.55 24.52 3.66
N GLY A 350 -2.10 23.41 4.25
CA GLY A 350 -0.68 23.16 4.44
C GLY A 350 0.00 22.98 3.09
N ILE A 351 -0.47 21.98 2.34
CA ILE A 351 -0.07 21.70 0.96
C ILE A 351 -1.32 21.68 0.09
N GLU A 352 -1.32 22.49 -0.96
CA GLU A 352 -2.34 22.49 -1.99
C GLU A 352 -1.73 22.06 -3.33
N THR A 353 -2.37 21.12 -4.01
CA THR A 353 -1.90 20.61 -5.31
C THR A 353 -3.04 20.55 -6.32
N SER A 354 -2.71 20.72 -7.60
CA SER A 354 -3.61 20.44 -8.73
C SER A 354 -4.87 21.32 -8.78
N TYR A 355 -4.75 22.59 -8.39
CA TYR A 355 -5.88 23.54 -8.34
C TYR A 355 -6.44 23.88 -9.73
N GLY A 356 -5.56 24.21 -10.69
CA GLY A 356 -5.95 24.66 -12.02
C GLY A 356 -6.17 23.53 -13.03
N ALA A 357 -7.04 23.77 -14.01
CA ALA A 357 -7.33 22.87 -15.12
C ALA A 357 -6.11 22.75 -16.05
N GLY A 358 -5.47 21.58 -16.15
CA GLY A 358 -4.38 21.39 -17.11
C GLY A 358 -3.65 20.04 -17.08
N THR A 359 -2.49 19.99 -17.72
CA THR A 359 -1.85 18.77 -18.26
C THR A 359 -1.27 17.84 -17.19
N LYS A 360 -1.82 16.61 -17.13
CA LYS A 360 -1.33 15.27 -16.71
C LYS A 360 0.08 15.15 -16.09
N PHE A 361 0.21 14.53 -14.90
CA PHE A 361 1.52 14.10 -14.37
C PHE A 361 1.49 13.20 -13.12
N PRO A 362 2.57 12.46 -12.85
CA PRO A 362 2.81 11.84 -11.56
C PRO A 362 3.15 12.89 -10.48
N LEU A 363 2.46 12.81 -9.35
CA LEU A 363 2.69 13.64 -8.17
C LEU A 363 2.89 12.73 -6.95
N ILE A 364 3.95 12.96 -6.19
CA ILE A 364 4.20 12.27 -4.92
C ILE A 364 4.24 13.32 -3.81
N VAL A 365 3.35 13.18 -2.82
CA VAL A 365 3.33 13.96 -1.59
C VAL A 365 3.60 13.02 -0.43
N THR A 366 4.80 13.05 0.14
CA THR A 366 5.21 12.05 1.13
C THR A 366 6.05 12.53 2.31
N GLY A 367 5.85 11.97 3.50
CA GLY A 367 6.69 12.29 4.65
C GLY A 367 6.50 13.71 5.19
N ASN A 368 5.45 14.43 4.79
CA ASN A 368 5.23 15.81 5.22
C ASN A 368 4.48 15.86 6.55
N ILE A 369 4.70 16.95 7.29
CA ILE A 369 3.95 17.30 8.50
C ILE A 369 3.09 18.52 8.18
N CYS A 370 1.77 18.41 8.29
CA CYS A 370 0.85 19.52 8.02
C CYS A 370 -0.10 19.73 9.20
N GLY A 371 -0.11 20.93 9.78
CA GLY A 371 -0.98 21.17 10.92
C GLY A 371 -1.34 22.61 11.20
N ASN A 372 -2.32 22.77 12.08
CA ASN A 372 -2.87 24.07 12.47
C ASN A 372 -3.37 24.88 11.26
N THR A 373 -4.18 24.27 10.38
CA THR A 373 -4.73 24.96 9.21
C THR A 373 -6.23 25.19 9.34
N ARG A 374 -6.69 26.26 8.71
CA ARG A 374 -8.10 26.67 8.66
C ARG A 374 -8.95 25.64 7.94
N LEU A 375 -8.50 25.07 6.82
CA LEU A 375 -9.25 24.09 6.03
C LEU A 375 -8.61 22.70 6.04
N SER A 376 -7.49 22.52 5.32
CA SER A 376 -6.93 21.18 5.12
C SER A 376 -5.45 21.07 5.39
N GLY A 377 -4.99 19.89 5.80
CA GLY A 377 -3.55 19.63 5.85
C GLY A 377 -3.00 19.49 4.43
N ILE A 378 -3.58 18.55 3.67
CA ILE A 378 -3.30 18.36 2.24
C ILE A 378 -4.61 18.50 1.45
N TYR A 379 -4.62 19.34 0.42
CA TYR A 379 -5.73 19.49 -0.51
C TYR A 379 -5.25 19.20 -1.93
N SER A 380 -5.81 18.18 -2.56
CA SER A 380 -5.54 17.83 -3.96
C SER A 380 -6.81 18.05 -4.78
N GLN A 381 -6.80 19.06 -5.62
CA GLN A 381 -7.91 19.38 -6.52
C GLN A 381 -7.80 18.59 -7.84
N GLY A 382 -8.93 18.31 -8.50
CA GLY A 382 -8.98 17.40 -9.65
C GLY A 382 -9.73 17.91 -10.87
N ASN A 383 -9.98 19.22 -10.99
CA ASN A 383 -10.89 19.74 -12.00
C ASN A 383 -10.18 20.37 -13.23
N PRO A 384 -10.39 19.88 -14.49
CA PRO A 384 -10.90 18.58 -14.89
C PRO A 384 -9.88 17.60 -15.47
N ALA A 385 -10.01 16.36 -14.99
CA ALA A 385 -9.46 15.07 -15.43
C ALA A 385 -7.97 14.82 -15.13
N PRO A 386 -7.63 14.33 -13.91
CA PRO A 386 -6.33 13.73 -13.66
C PRO A 386 -6.19 12.52 -14.61
N SER A 387 -5.29 12.63 -15.59
CA SER A 387 -4.84 11.49 -16.39
C SER A 387 -3.46 11.00 -15.94
N GLY A 388 -3.09 11.34 -14.70
CA GLY A 388 -1.85 10.94 -14.03
C GLY A 388 -2.12 10.36 -12.64
N ARG A 389 -1.08 9.77 -12.02
CA ARG A 389 -1.15 9.13 -10.70
C ARG A 389 -0.78 10.13 -9.60
N VAL A 390 -1.63 10.28 -8.60
CA VAL A 390 -1.34 11.06 -7.38
C VAL A 390 -1.12 10.10 -6.22
N VAL A 391 0.03 10.20 -5.56
CA VAL A 391 0.37 9.40 -4.38
C VAL A 391 0.53 10.32 -3.18
N ILE A 392 -0.32 10.16 -2.17
CA ILE A 392 -0.27 10.87 -0.90
C ILE A 392 0.03 9.82 0.18
N THR A 393 1.26 9.77 0.69
CA THR A 393 1.66 8.69 1.59
C THR A 393 2.63 9.08 2.70
N ASN A 394 2.56 8.43 3.86
CA ASN A 394 3.46 8.67 4.99
C ASN A 394 3.44 10.12 5.52
N ASN A 395 2.31 10.82 5.40
CA ASN A 395 2.18 12.18 5.93
C ASN A 395 1.56 12.16 7.33
N ASN A 396 1.92 13.14 8.17
CA ASN A 396 1.37 13.34 9.52
C ASN A 396 0.59 14.66 9.55
N LEU A 397 -0.72 14.58 9.82
CA LEU A 397 -1.63 15.70 9.71
C LEU A 397 -2.41 15.91 11.01
N PHE A 398 -2.38 17.11 11.57
CA PHE A 398 -3.03 17.38 12.86
C PHE A 398 -3.63 18.77 13.02
N LYS A 399 -4.70 18.89 13.82
CA LYS A 399 -5.37 20.18 14.13
C LYS A 399 -5.73 20.99 12.88
N ASN A 400 -6.06 20.30 11.79
CA ASN A 400 -6.52 20.89 10.54
C ASN A 400 -8.05 21.06 10.55
N GLY A 401 -8.58 21.98 9.75
CA GLY A 401 -10.03 22.16 9.59
C GLY A 401 -10.69 22.99 10.68
N GLN A 402 -10.04 24.03 11.16
CA GLN A 402 -10.58 24.90 12.22
C GLN A 402 -11.68 25.87 11.75
N GLU A 403 -12.01 25.90 10.45
CA GLU A 403 -13.09 26.71 9.90
C GLU A 403 -14.47 26.26 10.40
N THR A 404 -15.26 27.23 10.85
CA THR A 404 -16.64 27.03 11.31
C THR A 404 -17.68 27.54 10.32
N ASP A 405 -17.30 28.38 9.34
CA ASP A 405 -18.20 28.83 8.28
C ASP A 405 -18.62 27.65 7.39
N PHE A 406 -19.94 27.38 7.34
CA PHE A 406 -20.49 26.20 6.67
C PHE A 406 -20.22 26.15 5.17
N THR A 407 -19.96 27.28 4.52
CA THR A 407 -19.69 27.35 3.07
C THR A 407 -18.24 26.99 2.78
N LEU A 408 -17.32 27.53 3.58
CA LEU A 408 -15.89 27.32 3.38
C LEU A 408 -15.40 25.98 3.95
N CYS A 409 -15.94 25.54 5.08
CA CYS A 409 -15.51 24.32 5.76
C CYS A 409 -15.75 23.05 4.92
N GLN A 410 -16.59 23.11 3.88
CA GLN A 410 -16.85 21.99 2.97
C GLN A 410 -15.61 21.57 2.17
N LEU A 411 -14.62 22.45 2.06
CA LEU A 411 -13.34 22.21 1.41
C LEU A 411 -12.27 21.68 2.38
N GLY A 412 -12.60 21.55 3.67
CA GLY A 412 -11.69 21.07 4.72
C GLY A 412 -11.62 19.55 4.79
N ALA A 413 -10.45 19.02 5.12
CA ALA A 413 -10.21 17.63 5.56
C ALA A 413 -8.80 17.53 6.16
N GLY A 414 -8.44 16.45 6.85
CA GLY A 414 -7.01 16.17 7.05
C GLY A 414 -6.32 16.07 5.68
N ILE A 415 -6.82 15.13 4.86
CA ILE A 415 -6.48 14.97 3.45
C ILE A 415 -7.76 15.09 2.61
N TYR A 416 -7.83 16.09 1.74
CA TYR A 416 -8.93 16.27 0.79
C TYR A 416 -8.48 15.85 -0.61
N ILE A 417 -9.19 14.89 -1.20
CA ILE A 417 -8.95 14.38 -2.54
C ILE A 417 -10.18 14.67 -3.38
N ASN A 418 -10.03 15.58 -4.34
CA ASN A 418 -11.03 15.84 -5.36
C ASN A 418 -10.52 15.25 -6.69
N THR A 419 -11.26 14.34 -7.31
CA THR A 419 -10.80 13.66 -8.53
C THR A 419 -11.87 13.66 -9.60
N LEU A 420 -11.54 14.15 -10.81
CA LEU A 420 -12.35 13.97 -12.02
C LEU A 420 -11.81 12.86 -12.95
N GLY A 421 -11.17 11.83 -12.39
CA GLY A 421 -10.45 10.76 -13.13
C GLY A 421 -9.08 10.44 -12.51
N GLY A 422 -8.37 9.42 -13.02
CA GLY A 422 -6.98 9.10 -12.66
C GLY A 422 -6.79 8.23 -11.41
N GLU A 423 -5.56 7.73 -11.23
CA GLU A 423 -5.21 6.85 -10.11
C GLU A 423 -4.80 7.67 -8.89
N VAL A 424 -5.52 7.53 -7.78
CA VAL A 424 -5.12 8.13 -6.51
C VAL A 424 -4.81 7.04 -5.51
N VAL A 425 -3.64 7.15 -4.88
CA VAL A 425 -3.21 6.31 -3.77
C VAL A 425 -3.01 7.18 -2.55
N CYS A 426 -3.90 7.06 -1.57
CA CYS A 426 -3.79 7.71 -0.27
C CYS A 426 -3.48 6.66 0.79
N SER A 427 -2.22 6.55 1.23
CA SER A 427 -1.83 5.42 2.08
C SER A 427 -0.83 5.72 3.19
N ASN A 428 -0.88 4.96 4.29
CA ASN A 428 0.08 5.07 5.40
C ASN A 428 0.15 6.49 6.00
N ASN A 429 -0.91 7.29 5.93
CA ASN A 429 -0.95 8.60 6.56
C ASN A 429 -1.49 8.50 7.99
N LEU A 430 -0.99 9.37 8.86
CA LEU A 430 -1.51 9.59 10.20
C LEU A 430 -2.30 10.90 10.20
N VAL A 431 -3.59 10.84 10.47
CA VAL A 431 -4.47 12.01 10.66
C VAL A 431 -4.99 11.97 12.08
N TRP A 432 -4.76 13.01 12.86
CA TRP A 432 -5.22 13.05 14.24
C TRP A 432 -5.74 14.43 14.64
N ASP A 433 -6.78 14.46 15.48
CA ASP A 433 -7.42 15.70 15.94
C ASP A 433 -7.82 16.61 14.76
N TYR A 434 -8.42 16.05 13.70
CA TYR A 434 -9.04 16.86 12.65
C TYR A 434 -10.28 17.56 13.23
N MET A 435 -10.43 18.88 13.00
CA MET A 435 -11.40 19.71 13.71
C MET A 435 -12.61 20.12 12.87
N GLY A 436 -12.61 19.80 11.57
CA GLY A 436 -13.62 20.27 10.63
C GLY A 436 -14.84 19.35 10.50
N VAL A 437 -15.75 19.70 9.59
CA VAL A 437 -17.04 19.03 9.40
C VAL A 437 -17.06 18.00 8.25
N ARG A 438 -15.89 17.50 7.87
CA ARG A 438 -15.70 16.55 6.76
C ARG A 438 -14.95 15.31 7.25
N GLY A 439 -14.25 14.61 6.37
CA GLY A 439 -13.43 13.47 6.75
C GLY A 439 -12.07 13.89 7.32
N GLY A 440 -11.52 13.10 8.24
CA GLY A 440 -10.07 13.07 8.41
C GLY A 440 -9.40 12.80 7.06
N ILE A 441 -9.99 11.92 6.26
CA ILE A 441 -9.76 11.82 4.82
C ILE A 441 -11.08 12.02 4.08
N THR A 442 -11.13 12.96 3.15
CA THR A 442 -12.27 13.13 2.24
C THR A 442 -11.88 12.72 0.84
N TYR A 443 -12.68 11.84 0.26
CA TYR A 443 -12.62 11.48 -1.15
C TYR A 443 -13.87 12.00 -1.84
N ASN A 444 -13.69 12.90 -2.79
CA ASN A 444 -14.73 13.49 -3.62
C ASN A 444 -14.49 13.09 -5.06
N GLY A 445 -15.15 12.02 -5.49
CA GLY A 445 -15.01 11.53 -6.86
C GLY A 445 -16.08 12.12 -7.77
N SER A 446 -15.69 12.49 -8.99
CA SER A 446 -16.65 12.82 -10.04
C SER A 446 -16.18 12.28 -11.40
N TYR A 447 -16.63 11.07 -11.72
CA TYR A 447 -16.29 10.36 -12.95
C TYR A 447 -17.26 10.68 -14.11
N THR A 448 -16.69 10.68 -15.32
CA THR A 448 -17.44 10.48 -16.57
C THR A 448 -17.35 9.00 -16.95
N SER A 449 -18.32 8.46 -17.69
CA SER A 449 -18.61 7.02 -17.80
C SER A 449 -17.48 6.10 -18.35
N THR A 450 -16.33 6.64 -18.76
CA THR A 450 -15.21 5.90 -19.39
C THR A 450 -13.99 5.70 -18.49
N ASP A 451 -13.92 6.32 -17.30
CA ASP A 451 -12.73 6.26 -16.46
C ASP A 451 -12.72 4.98 -15.59
N VAL A 452 -11.81 4.05 -15.88
CA VAL A 452 -11.69 2.73 -15.22
C VAL A 452 -10.66 2.73 -14.08
N VAL A 453 -10.00 3.86 -13.80
CA VAL A 453 -8.87 3.91 -12.88
C VAL A 453 -9.37 4.06 -11.44
N GLY A 454 -9.23 3.00 -10.64
CA GLY A 454 -9.64 2.96 -9.25
C GLY A 454 -8.76 3.83 -8.34
N ALA A 455 -9.34 4.30 -7.24
CA ALA A 455 -8.61 4.97 -6.15
C ALA A 455 -8.44 3.99 -4.97
N ILE A 456 -7.35 4.16 -4.22
CA ILE A 456 -7.04 3.33 -3.05
C ILE A 456 -6.78 4.23 -1.85
N ILE A 457 -7.54 4.02 -0.77
CA ILE A 457 -7.31 4.63 0.55
C ILE A 457 -6.91 3.50 1.49
N SER A 458 -5.63 3.41 1.86
CA SER A 458 -5.14 2.22 2.57
C SER A 458 -4.17 2.45 3.71
N ASN A 459 -4.25 1.62 4.75
CA ASN A 459 -3.31 1.62 5.87
C ASN A 459 -3.15 2.99 6.56
N ASN A 460 -4.14 3.87 6.47
CA ASN A 460 -4.12 5.14 7.18
C ASN A 460 -4.57 4.94 8.63
N VAL A 461 -4.02 5.73 9.53
CA VAL A 461 -4.46 5.83 10.93
C VAL A 461 -5.18 7.16 11.10
N ILE A 462 -6.45 7.11 11.50
CA ILE A 462 -7.29 8.29 11.72
C ILE A 462 -7.78 8.27 13.16
N GLU A 463 -7.39 9.26 13.96
CA GLU A 463 -7.70 9.34 15.39
C GLU A 463 -8.41 10.65 15.72
N ASN A 464 -9.51 10.58 16.49
CA ASN A 464 -10.24 11.74 16.98
C ASN A 464 -10.66 12.72 15.86
N SER A 465 -11.20 12.20 14.76
CA SER A 465 -11.76 13.07 13.73
C SER A 465 -13.03 13.76 14.25
N GLY A 466 -13.07 15.09 14.18
CA GLY A 466 -14.18 15.94 14.63
C GLY A 466 -15.48 15.74 13.87
N TYR A 467 -15.46 14.94 12.81
CA TYR A 467 -16.66 14.55 12.07
C TYR A 467 -16.53 13.13 11.53
N PHE A 468 -16.31 12.90 10.21
CA PHE A 468 -16.14 11.55 9.67
C PHE A 468 -14.69 11.08 9.78
N GLY A 469 -14.46 9.77 9.93
CA GLY A 469 -13.12 9.21 9.71
C GLY A 469 -12.72 9.38 8.25
N ILE A 470 -13.44 8.67 7.36
CA ILE A 470 -13.36 8.80 5.91
C ILE A 470 -14.72 9.24 5.36
N ASP A 471 -14.74 10.34 4.62
CA ASP A 471 -15.92 10.86 3.93
C ASP A 471 -15.80 10.58 2.42
N ILE A 472 -16.64 9.68 1.91
CA ILE A 472 -16.69 9.32 0.49
C ILE A 472 -17.92 10.01 -0.10
N THR A 473 -17.67 11.13 -0.75
CA THR A 473 -18.69 12.03 -1.30
C THR A 473 -18.79 11.86 -2.82
N ASN A 474 -20.01 12.01 -3.35
CA ASN A 474 -20.33 11.96 -4.77
C ASN A 474 -20.08 10.59 -5.43
N LYS A 475 -19.39 10.56 -6.57
CA LYS A 475 -19.24 9.37 -7.42
C LYS A 475 -18.02 8.57 -6.99
N SER A 476 -18.22 7.36 -6.49
CA SER A 476 -17.15 6.37 -6.41
C SER A 476 -17.29 5.36 -7.55
N ARG A 477 -16.17 5.00 -8.19
CA ARG A 477 -16.09 3.89 -9.12
C ARG A 477 -14.82 3.11 -8.84
N ASN A 478 -14.93 1.85 -8.45
CA ASN A 478 -13.78 1.00 -8.10
C ASN A 478 -12.86 1.58 -7.00
N LEU A 479 -13.45 2.23 -5.99
CA LEU A 479 -12.71 2.73 -4.82
C LEU A 479 -12.46 1.57 -3.83
N SER A 480 -11.20 1.36 -3.44
CA SER A 480 -10.85 0.45 -2.34
C SER A 480 -10.42 1.22 -1.10
N VAL A 481 -11.09 0.94 0.02
CA VAL A 481 -10.75 1.44 1.36
C VAL A 481 -10.29 0.25 2.18
N GLN A 482 -8.99 0.12 2.43
CA GLN A 482 -8.43 -1.13 2.96
C GLN A 482 -7.37 -0.96 4.05
N GLY A 483 -7.42 -1.80 5.09
CA GLY A 483 -6.39 -1.82 6.14
C GLY A 483 -6.29 -0.55 6.99
N ASN A 484 -7.24 0.37 6.91
CA ASN A 484 -7.21 1.60 7.71
C ASN A 484 -7.61 1.31 9.15
N LYS A 485 -7.01 2.04 10.09
CA LYS A 485 -7.42 2.07 11.50
C LYS A 485 -8.09 3.40 11.78
N ILE A 486 -9.36 3.38 12.18
CA ILE A 486 -10.13 4.58 12.48
C ILE A 486 -10.60 4.48 13.93
N THR A 487 -10.34 5.52 14.72
CA THR A 487 -10.64 5.54 16.15
C THR A 487 -11.28 6.86 16.54
N ASN A 488 -12.40 6.80 17.26
CA ASN A 488 -13.10 7.93 17.86
C ASN A 488 -13.51 9.04 16.87
N SER A 489 -14.05 8.69 15.70
CA SER A 489 -14.71 9.68 14.85
C SER A 489 -15.98 10.21 15.54
N ALA A 490 -16.22 11.52 15.50
CA ALA A 490 -17.41 12.13 16.10
C ALA A 490 -18.72 11.72 15.40
N ARG A 491 -18.63 11.35 14.12
CA ARG A 491 -19.69 10.72 13.32
C ARG A 491 -19.25 9.35 12.81
N ASN A 492 -19.65 8.98 11.61
CA ASN A 492 -19.30 7.70 11.00
C ASN A 492 -17.79 7.58 10.81
N ASP A 493 -17.25 6.38 11.03
CA ASP A 493 -15.86 6.07 10.69
C ASP A 493 -15.68 6.04 9.18
N ILE A 494 -16.66 5.51 8.45
CA ILE A 494 -16.78 5.70 7.00
C ILE A 494 -18.21 6.14 6.68
N SER A 495 -18.32 7.26 5.99
CA SER A 495 -19.55 7.70 5.34
C SER A 495 -19.43 7.50 3.84
N TYR A 496 -20.39 6.80 3.24
CA TYR A 496 -20.56 6.72 1.80
C TYR A 496 -21.98 7.13 1.40
N VAL A 497 -22.07 8.18 0.59
CA VAL A 497 -23.31 8.64 -0.02
C VAL A 497 -23.12 8.70 -1.52
N GLY A 498 -23.66 7.69 -2.20
CA GLY A 498 -23.60 7.54 -3.65
C GLY A 498 -24.52 8.53 -4.38
N ASP A 499 -24.01 9.08 -5.49
CA ASP A 499 -24.76 10.00 -6.35
C ASP A 499 -25.98 9.32 -7.07
N VAL A 500 -26.93 10.14 -7.51
CA VAL A 500 -28.20 9.78 -8.20
C VAL A 500 -28.01 9.35 -9.68
N LEU A 501 -26.78 9.29 -10.18
CA LEU A 501 -26.46 9.00 -11.58
C LEU A 501 -25.99 7.55 -11.79
N SER A 502 -26.37 6.94 -12.92
CA SER A 502 -26.37 5.49 -13.20
C SER A 502 -25.02 4.76 -13.33
N ASN A 503 -23.87 5.41 -13.10
CA ASN A 503 -22.57 4.92 -13.60
C ASN A 503 -21.46 4.68 -12.56
N GLY A 504 -21.73 4.77 -11.25
CA GLY A 504 -20.74 4.44 -10.21
C GLY A 504 -20.98 3.07 -9.53
N GLY A 505 -20.32 2.86 -8.39
CA GLY A 505 -20.37 1.65 -7.57
C GLY A 505 -19.03 0.92 -7.48
N GLY A 506 -19.03 -0.33 -7.01
CA GLY A 506 -17.79 -1.11 -6.83
C GLY A 506 -16.91 -0.61 -5.68
N LEU A 507 -17.50 0.04 -4.67
CA LEU A 507 -16.82 0.37 -3.42
C LEU A 507 -16.45 -0.91 -2.67
N LYS A 508 -15.20 -1.02 -2.24
CA LYS A 508 -14.70 -2.11 -1.40
C LYS A 508 -14.17 -1.56 -0.09
N ILE A 509 -14.66 -2.07 1.02
CA ILE A 509 -14.19 -1.76 2.38
C ILE A 509 -13.60 -3.05 2.95
N ILE A 510 -12.28 -3.17 3.00
CA ILE A 510 -11.60 -4.46 3.25
C ILE A 510 -10.58 -4.37 4.37
N GLY A 511 -10.67 -5.25 5.38
CA GLY A 511 -9.57 -5.39 6.36
C GLY A 511 -9.34 -4.16 7.25
N ASN A 512 -10.30 -3.24 7.37
CA ASN A 512 -10.18 -2.06 8.21
C ASN A 512 -10.51 -2.41 9.68
N THR A 513 -9.99 -1.61 10.60
CA THR A 513 -10.30 -1.69 12.03
C THR A 513 -10.99 -0.40 12.48
N PHE A 514 -12.16 -0.53 13.06
CA PHE A 514 -12.96 0.59 13.57
C PHE A 514 -13.11 0.45 15.08
N VAL A 515 -12.77 1.51 15.82
CA VAL A 515 -12.91 1.56 17.28
C VAL A 515 -13.70 2.81 17.66
N ARG A 516 -14.87 2.62 18.25
CA ARG A 516 -15.76 3.73 18.64
C ARG A 516 -15.81 3.89 20.15
N ASN A 517 -16.02 5.15 20.55
CA ASN A 517 -16.32 5.56 21.93
C ASN A 517 -17.67 6.29 22.02
N ASN A 518 -18.49 6.19 20.95
CA ASN A 518 -19.82 6.79 20.88
C ASN A 518 -20.73 5.94 19.98
N HIS A 519 -22.00 5.86 20.38
CA HIS A 519 -23.09 5.15 19.71
C HIS A 519 -24.14 6.09 19.09
N ASN A 520 -23.80 7.38 18.92
CA ASN A 520 -24.68 8.39 18.32
C ASN A 520 -24.71 8.34 16.79
N TYR A 521 -23.79 7.58 16.18
CA TYR A 521 -23.68 7.37 14.74
C TYR A 521 -23.10 5.98 14.44
N GLN A 522 -23.57 5.36 13.36
CA GLN A 522 -23.09 4.06 12.91
C GLN A 522 -21.60 4.10 12.53
N SER A 523 -20.86 3.00 12.67
CA SER A 523 -19.45 2.97 12.26
C SER A 523 -19.31 3.17 10.75
N VAL A 524 -19.97 2.33 9.96
CA VAL A 524 -19.99 2.43 8.49
C VAL A 524 -21.40 2.72 8.01
N PHE A 525 -21.57 3.82 7.28
CA PHE A 525 -22.82 4.20 6.63
C PHE A 525 -22.73 4.05 5.12
N LEU A 526 -23.69 3.34 4.54
CA LEU A 526 -23.72 3.01 3.12
C LEU A 526 -25.07 3.38 2.50
N ASP A 527 -25.06 4.47 1.74
CA ASP A 527 -26.14 4.84 0.84
C ASP A 527 -25.66 4.70 -0.61
N ALA A 528 -26.22 3.74 -1.33
CA ALA A 528 -25.83 3.45 -2.70
C ALA A 528 -26.68 4.18 -3.77
N GLY A 529 -27.57 5.12 -3.41
CA GLY A 529 -28.29 5.95 -4.38
C GLY A 529 -28.84 5.18 -5.61
N ASN A 530 -28.51 5.62 -6.83
CA ASN A 530 -28.90 4.95 -8.08
C ASN A 530 -27.79 4.09 -8.70
N GLN A 531 -26.80 3.66 -7.90
CA GLN A 531 -25.63 2.95 -8.39
C GLN A 531 -25.97 1.58 -9.01
N GLN A 532 -25.27 1.19 -10.07
CA GLN A 532 -25.50 -0.07 -10.79
C GLN A 532 -24.58 -1.21 -10.36
N SER A 533 -23.40 -0.93 -9.78
CA SER A 533 -22.43 -1.96 -9.40
C SER A 533 -22.50 -2.29 -7.90
N PRO A 534 -22.51 -3.57 -7.50
CA PRO A 534 -22.53 -3.98 -6.09
C PRO A 534 -21.24 -3.57 -5.37
N GLY A 535 -21.34 -3.37 -4.05
CA GLY A 535 -20.19 -3.08 -3.19
C GLY A 535 -19.89 -4.20 -2.20
N GLU A 536 -18.72 -4.13 -1.57
CA GLU A 536 -18.20 -5.17 -0.67
C GLU A 536 -17.72 -4.58 0.65
N VAL A 537 -18.09 -5.21 1.77
CA VAL A 537 -17.55 -4.94 3.10
C VAL A 537 -17.04 -6.26 3.66
N THR A 538 -15.73 -6.47 3.64
CA THR A 538 -15.15 -7.77 3.99
C THR A 538 -13.94 -7.73 4.90
N ASN A 539 -13.78 -8.75 5.74
CA ASN A 539 -12.62 -8.92 6.63
C ASN A 539 -12.36 -7.74 7.59
N ASN A 540 -13.35 -6.89 7.87
CA ASN A 540 -13.18 -5.75 8.77
C ASN A 540 -13.43 -6.15 10.23
N THR A 541 -12.83 -5.41 11.15
CA THR A 541 -13.08 -5.53 12.60
C THR A 541 -13.75 -4.27 13.11
N PHE A 542 -14.91 -4.44 13.74
CA PHE A 542 -15.72 -3.38 14.33
C PHE A 542 -15.76 -3.56 15.85
N ILE A 543 -15.38 -2.52 16.59
CA ILE A 543 -15.43 -2.47 18.05
C ILE A 543 -16.24 -1.26 18.46
N GLY A 544 -17.43 -1.50 19.03
CA GLY A 544 -18.33 -0.47 19.53
C GLY A 544 -18.12 -0.21 21.02
N ASP A 545 -18.80 0.83 21.52
CA ASP A 545 -18.75 1.26 22.92
C ASP A 545 -19.91 0.72 23.76
N ASP A 546 -21.04 0.37 23.14
CA ASP A 546 -22.26 -0.01 23.84
C ASP A 546 -23.09 -1.07 23.08
N ALA A 547 -23.46 -2.15 23.78
CA ALA A 547 -24.36 -3.19 23.29
C ALA A 547 -25.81 -3.07 23.78
N THR A 548 -26.16 -2.02 24.54
CA THR A 548 -27.44 -1.92 25.27
C THR A 548 -28.40 -0.85 24.74
N THR A 549 -27.90 0.24 24.13
CA THR A 549 -28.76 1.32 23.64
C THR A 549 -29.37 1.00 22.28
N ALA A 550 -30.69 0.80 22.26
CA ALA A 550 -31.49 0.47 21.09
C ALA A 550 -31.73 1.66 20.15
N THR A 551 -30.71 2.08 19.40
CA THR A 551 -30.81 3.14 18.38
C THR A 551 -30.21 2.68 17.06
N GLU A 552 -30.82 3.03 15.92
CA GLU A 552 -30.28 2.70 14.58
C GLU A 552 -28.86 3.23 14.37
N ALA A 553 -28.51 4.30 15.10
CA ALA A 553 -27.18 4.87 15.10
C ALA A 553 -26.15 3.99 15.82
N ASN A 554 -26.57 3.09 16.72
CA ASN A 554 -25.70 2.12 17.36
C ASN A 554 -25.57 0.85 16.51
N ALA A 555 -25.16 1.04 15.26
CA ALA A 555 -24.93 -0.03 14.30
C ALA A 555 -23.47 -0.05 13.85
N ALA A 556 -22.86 -1.23 13.72
CA ALA A 556 -21.54 -1.32 13.11
C ALA A 556 -21.62 -1.00 11.61
N ILE A 557 -22.57 -1.60 10.89
CA ILE A 557 -22.86 -1.27 9.51
C ILE A 557 -24.33 -0.91 9.38
N ARG A 558 -24.62 0.26 8.79
CA ARG A 558 -25.96 0.61 8.31
C ARG A 558 -25.94 0.77 6.80
N ALA A 559 -26.81 0.05 6.11
CA ALA A 559 -26.99 0.21 4.67
C ALA A 559 -28.47 0.43 4.32
N ILE A 560 -28.75 1.39 3.43
CA ILE A 560 -30.11 1.79 3.04
C ILE A 560 -30.60 1.01 1.80
N GLN A 561 -29.71 0.30 1.12
CA GLN A 561 -30.06 -0.42 -0.11
C GLN A 561 -29.41 -1.82 -0.14
N PRO A 562 -30.10 -2.84 -0.66
CA PRO A 562 -29.61 -4.22 -0.68
C PRO A 562 -28.63 -4.49 -1.84
N ARG A 563 -27.50 -3.76 -1.86
CA ARG A 563 -26.46 -3.85 -2.92
C ARG A 563 -25.08 -4.25 -2.41
N TRP A 564 -24.99 -4.72 -1.17
CA TRP A 564 -23.73 -4.94 -0.47
C TRP A 564 -23.48 -6.42 -0.15
N SER A 565 -22.26 -6.88 -0.38
CA SER A 565 -21.78 -8.15 0.15
C SER A 565 -21.01 -7.90 1.43
N ILE A 566 -21.57 -8.31 2.57
CA ILE A 566 -20.99 -8.13 3.91
C ILE A 566 -20.49 -9.49 4.39
N LYS A 567 -19.18 -9.74 4.30
CA LYS A 567 -18.62 -11.08 4.57
C LYS A 567 -17.40 -11.09 5.45
N ASN A 568 -17.24 -12.14 6.27
CA ASN A 568 -16.03 -12.37 7.07
C ASN A 568 -15.65 -11.20 8.00
N ASN A 569 -16.61 -10.37 8.41
CA ASN A 569 -16.35 -9.26 9.34
C ASN A 569 -16.50 -9.74 10.79
N LYS A 570 -15.85 -9.04 11.71
CA LYS A 570 -15.97 -9.24 13.16
C LYS A 570 -16.66 -8.03 13.78
N PHE A 571 -17.71 -8.27 14.54
CA PHE A 571 -18.50 -7.26 15.21
C PHE A 571 -18.47 -7.50 16.72
N ASN A 572 -18.09 -6.48 17.48
CA ASN A 572 -18.06 -6.56 18.94
C ASN A 572 -18.66 -5.33 19.60
N ASN A 573 -19.51 -5.54 20.62
CA ASN A 573 -20.02 -4.49 21.51
C ASN A 573 -20.80 -3.36 20.80
N PHE A 574 -21.74 -3.74 19.93
CA PHE A 574 -22.72 -2.84 19.32
C PHE A 574 -24.13 -3.32 19.65
N TYR A 575 -25.13 -2.42 19.65
CA TYR A 575 -26.52 -2.88 19.73
C TYR A 575 -26.92 -3.62 18.45
N TYR A 576 -26.61 -3.05 17.28
CA TYR A 576 -26.83 -3.66 15.97
C TYR A 576 -25.52 -4.02 15.27
N GLY A 577 -25.37 -5.25 14.81
CA GLY A 577 -24.22 -5.63 13.98
C GLY A 577 -24.35 -5.09 12.56
N VAL A 578 -25.27 -5.66 11.80
CA VAL A 578 -25.63 -5.21 10.45
C VAL A 578 -27.08 -4.76 10.44
N PHE A 579 -27.31 -3.51 10.06
CA PHE A 579 -28.62 -2.90 9.97
C PHE A 579 -28.96 -2.53 8.53
N LEU A 580 -29.89 -3.27 7.93
CA LEU A 580 -30.37 -3.04 6.57
C LEU A 580 -31.78 -2.47 6.61
N ASN A 581 -31.92 -1.28 6.02
CA ASN A 581 -33.20 -0.62 5.84
C ASN A 581 -33.47 -0.45 4.34
N PRO A 582 -33.96 -1.49 3.64
CA PRO A 582 -34.15 -1.41 2.20
C PRO A 582 -35.22 -0.38 1.86
N GLU A 583 -34.81 0.78 1.33
CA GLU A 583 -35.74 1.77 0.77
C GLU A 583 -36.21 1.38 -0.65
N ILE A 584 -35.42 0.56 -1.35
CA ILE A 584 -35.79 0.05 -2.67
C ILE A 584 -36.62 -1.23 -2.50
N GLN A 585 -37.85 -1.17 -3.01
CA GLN A 585 -38.82 -2.25 -3.05
C GLN A 585 -38.40 -3.31 -4.07
N VAL A 586 -37.64 -4.31 -3.64
CA VAL A 586 -37.20 -5.42 -4.49
C VAL A 586 -38.08 -6.64 -4.27
N ASN A 587 -38.88 -6.97 -5.28
CA ASN A 587 -39.63 -8.23 -5.31
C ASN A 587 -38.68 -9.42 -5.49
N GLY A 588 -38.97 -10.51 -4.79
CA GLY A 588 -38.29 -11.79 -5.00
C GLY A 588 -37.09 -12.06 -4.08
N LYS A 589 -36.49 -13.23 -4.27
CA LYS A 589 -35.36 -13.74 -3.50
C LYS A 589 -34.05 -13.02 -3.85
N GLN A 590 -33.33 -12.54 -2.85
CA GLN A 590 -32.16 -11.69 -3.03
C GLN A 590 -30.86 -12.50 -2.93
N ASN A 591 -30.47 -13.13 -4.05
CA ASN A 591 -29.28 -13.97 -4.11
C ASN A 591 -27.96 -13.19 -4.29
N ASN A 592 -28.00 -11.95 -4.80
CA ASN A 592 -26.77 -11.17 -5.04
C ASN A 592 -26.31 -10.39 -3.79
N PHE A 593 -27.20 -10.24 -2.80
CA PHE A 593 -26.90 -9.63 -1.52
C PHE A 593 -26.53 -10.71 -0.50
N THR A 594 -25.50 -10.48 0.32
CA THR A 594 -24.98 -11.48 1.25
C THR A 594 -24.59 -10.84 2.58
N VAL A 595 -24.95 -11.49 3.68
CA VAL A 595 -24.41 -11.21 5.02
C VAL A 595 -23.92 -12.55 5.54
N ASP A 596 -22.72 -12.94 5.12
CA ASP A 596 -22.26 -14.33 5.26
C ASP A 596 -20.93 -14.42 6.02
N PHE A 597 -20.75 -15.50 6.77
CA PHE A 597 -19.50 -15.85 7.45
C PHE A 597 -18.96 -14.77 8.40
N ASN A 598 -19.83 -13.89 8.92
CA ASN A 598 -19.42 -12.89 9.89
C ASN A 598 -19.44 -13.46 11.31
N GLU A 599 -18.64 -12.88 12.19
CA GLU A 599 -18.59 -13.19 13.61
C GLU A 599 -19.19 -12.03 14.41
N PHE A 600 -20.20 -12.32 15.22
CA PHE A 600 -20.89 -11.38 16.09
C PHE A 600 -20.64 -11.78 17.53
N ASP A 601 -20.05 -10.88 18.33
CA ASP A 601 -19.80 -11.09 19.76
C ASP A 601 -20.35 -9.94 20.61
N THR A 602 -21.15 -10.24 21.62
CA THR A 602 -21.69 -9.24 22.55
C THR A 602 -22.50 -8.15 21.84
N LEU A 603 -23.66 -8.56 21.32
CA LEU A 603 -24.63 -7.67 20.66
C LEU A 603 -26.06 -7.98 21.12
N HIS A 604 -26.95 -6.99 21.04
CA HIS A 604 -28.38 -7.28 21.18
C HIS A 604 -28.93 -7.91 19.90
N ASP A 605 -28.87 -7.21 18.77
CA ASP A 605 -29.38 -7.67 17.48
C ASP A 605 -28.23 -7.79 16.47
N ALA A 606 -27.87 -9.01 16.06
CA ALA A 606 -26.72 -9.20 15.16
C ALA A 606 -27.03 -8.77 13.71
N ILE A 607 -28.07 -9.31 13.10
CA ILE A 607 -28.47 -9.00 11.72
C ILE A 607 -29.91 -8.51 11.72
N VAL A 608 -30.10 -7.25 11.35
CA VAL A 608 -31.40 -6.62 11.14
C VAL A 608 -31.64 -6.43 9.65
N ILE A 609 -32.70 -7.06 9.14
CA ILE A 609 -33.20 -6.81 7.79
C ILE A 609 -34.69 -6.54 7.89
N ARG A 610 -35.08 -5.27 7.78
CA ARG A 610 -36.49 -4.87 7.83
C ARG A 610 -37.25 -5.41 6.62
N LYS A 611 -38.42 -5.99 6.88
CA LYS A 611 -39.37 -6.36 5.84
C LYS A 611 -40.06 -5.11 5.28
N ASP A 612 -40.12 -5.01 3.95
CA ASP A 612 -40.97 -4.05 3.23
C ASP A 612 -42.26 -4.73 2.72
N ALA A 613 -43.09 -4.01 1.97
CA ALA A 613 -44.36 -4.54 1.45
C ALA A 613 -44.20 -5.68 0.41
N PHE A 614 -42.98 -5.99 -0.06
CA PHE A 614 -42.70 -6.80 -1.26
C PHE A 614 -42.16 -8.20 -0.95
N SER A 615 -42.24 -8.63 0.33
CA SER A 615 -41.89 -9.98 0.80
C SER A 615 -40.53 -10.51 0.29
N PRO A 616 -39.42 -9.75 0.40
CA PRO A 616 -38.11 -10.23 0.01
C PRO A 616 -37.61 -11.35 0.93
N VAL A 617 -36.72 -12.19 0.40
CA VAL A 617 -36.03 -13.26 1.15
C VAL A 617 -34.53 -13.04 1.03
N TYR A 618 -33.87 -12.79 2.16
CA TYR A 618 -32.43 -12.61 2.27
C TYR A 618 -31.78 -13.80 3.00
N PRO A 619 -31.22 -14.77 2.26
CA PRO A 619 -30.51 -15.88 2.87
C PRO A 619 -29.17 -15.40 3.44
N VAL A 620 -28.92 -15.68 4.72
CA VAL A 620 -27.65 -15.41 5.41
C VAL A 620 -27.00 -16.73 5.81
N PHE A 621 -25.72 -16.90 5.49
CA PHE A 621 -25.02 -18.19 5.62
C PHE A 621 -23.76 -18.10 6.49
N GLY A 622 -23.49 -19.14 7.28
CA GLY A 622 -22.20 -19.35 7.93
C GLY A 622 -21.80 -18.34 9.02
N ASN A 623 -22.71 -17.46 9.46
CA ASN A 623 -22.41 -16.50 10.53
C ASN A 623 -22.31 -17.18 11.90
N VAL A 624 -21.44 -16.66 12.76
CA VAL A 624 -21.22 -17.12 14.14
C VAL A 624 -21.76 -16.07 15.10
N PHE A 625 -22.60 -16.48 16.05
CA PHE A 625 -23.20 -15.60 17.05
C PHE A 625 -22.74 -16.03 18.46
N LYS A 626 -22.04 -15.15 19.17
CA LYS A 626 -21.55 -15.32 20.54
C LYS A 626 -22.13 -14.22 21.41
N ASN A 627 -22.75 -14.56 22.53
CA ASN A 627 -23.36 -13.56 23.42
C ASN A 627 -24.30 -12.59 22.67
N VAL A 628 -25.07 -13.11 21.70
CA VAL A 628 -26.04 -12.34 20.92
C VAL A 628 -27.44 -12.65 21.41
N VAL A 629 -28.25 -11.63 21.71
CA VAL A 629 -29.65 -11.83 22.15
C VAL A 629 -30.53 -12.30 20.99
N ASN A 630 -30.52 -11.57 19.87
CA ASN A 630 -31.28 -11.86 18.66
C ASN A 630 -30.33 -12.01 17.45
N PRO A 631 -30.03 -13.24 17.01
CA PRO A 631 -29.23 -13.48 15.81
C PRO A 631 -29.83 -12.82 14.56
N LEU A 632 -31.16 -12.89 14.41
CA LEU A 632 -31.92 -12.24 13.36
C LEU A 632 -33.05 -11.40 13.96
N SER A 633 -33.26 -10.20 13.45
CA SER A 633 -34.33 -9.30 13.88
C SER A 633 -34.85 -8.46 12.71
N GLY A 634 -36.03 -7.86 12.89
CA GLY A 634 -36.56 -6.80 12.02
C GLY A 634 -36.65 -5.44 12.74
N ALA A 635 -36.07 -5.31 13.94
CA ALA A 635 -36.08 -4.10 14.76
C ALA A 635 -37.48 -3.48 14.93
N GLY A 636 -38.44 -4.28 15.43
CA GLY A 636 -39.85 -3.91 15.59
C GLY A 636 -40.73 -4.18 14.37
N TYR A 637 -40.12 -4.49 13.21
CA TYR A 637 -40.81 -4.98 12.01
C TYR A 637 -40.60 -6.49 11.86
N ALA A 638 -41.34 -7.11 10.94
CA ALA A 638 -41.02 -8.47 10.52
C ALA A 638 -39.61 -8.51 9.91
N SER A 639 -38.86 -9.57 10.17
CA SER A 639 -37.56 -9.79 9.54
C SER A 639 -37.74 -10.37 8.14
N ALA A 640 -36.91 -9.93 7.19
CA ALA A 640 -36.77 -10.53 5.87
C ALA A 640 -35.52 -11.45 5.75
N ALA A 641 -34.77 -11.63 6.85
CA ALA A 641 -33.57 -12.44 6.91
C ALA A 641 -33.87 -13.90 7.29
N TYR A 642 -33.14 -14.84 6.71
CA TYR A 642 -33.30 -16.28 6.96
C TYR A 642 -31.95 -16.98 7.05
N ILE A 643 -31.67 -17.69 8.17
CA ILE A 643 -30.44 -18.47 8.35
C ILE A 643 -30.51 -19.75 7.50
N GLY A 644 -29.62 -19.90 6.52
CA GLY A 644 -29.64 -21.04 5.61
C GLY A 644 -28.38 -21.20 4.78
N GLU A 645 -28.33 -22.27 3.99
CA GLU A 645 -27.28 -22.58 3.02
C GLU A 645 -27.76 -22.28 1.59
N ARG A 646 -26.83 -21.91 0.70
CA ARG A 646 -27.12 -21.69 -0.72
C ARG A 646 -26.62 -22.88 -1.54
N ASN A 647 -27.46 -23.40 -2.44
CA ASN A 647 -27.10 -24.45 -3.40
C ASN A 647 -27.47 -23.98 -4.82
N GLY A 648 -26.56 -23.28 -5.48
CA GLY A 648 -26.86 -22.58 -6.74
C GLY A 648 -27.87 -21.46 -6.53
N THR A 649 -28.99 -21.48 -7.25
CA THR A 649 -30.11 -20.55 -7.03
C THR A 649 -31.01 -20.96 -5.87
N LEU A 650 -30.99 -22.24 -5.46
CA LEU A 650 -31.82 -22.81 -4.40
C LEU A 650 -31.26 -22.46 -3.01
N VAL A 651 -32.16 -22.39 -2.02
CA VAL A 651 -31.78 -22.18 -0.61
C VAL A 651 -32.32 -23.31 0.24
N LYS A 652 -31.48 -23.72 1.20
CA LYS A 652 -31.81 -24.63 2.28
C LYS A 652 -31.85 -23.84 3.58
N TYR A 653 -33.03 -23.59 4.10
CA TYR A 653 -33.30 -22.77 5.28
C TYR A 653 -33.45 -23.65 6.53
N PHE A 654 -33.27 -23.08 7.72
CA PHE A 654 -33.43 -23.78 9.00
C PHE A 654 -34.51 -23.09 9.84
N ASN A 655 -35.62 -23.79 10.14
CA ASN A 655 -36.73 -23.25 10.94
C ASN A 655 -37.51 -24.33 11.64
N THR A 656 -38.44 -23.96 12.52
CA THR A 656 -39.38 -24.91 13.14
C THR A 656 -40.68 -25.10 12.33
N ALA A 657 -40.88 -24.34 11.25
CA ALA A 657 -42.09 -24.37 10.42
C ALA A 657 -41.81 -23.88 8.98
N PRO A 658 -42.66 -24.26 7.99
CA PRO A 658 -42.54 -23.72 6.65
C PRO A 658 -42.83 -22.20 6.64
N PRO A 659 -42.10 -21.42 5.85
CA PRO A 659 -42.30 -19.98 5.71
C PRO A 659 -43.72 -19.65 5.26
N THR A 660 -44.39 -18.79 6.04
CA THR A 660 -45.73 -18.27 5.71
C THR A 660 -45.68 -16.98 4.88
N ASN A 661 -44.48 -16.48 4.60
CA ASN A 661 -44.20 -15.25 3.86
C ASN A 661 -42.91 -15.40 3.07
N GLY A 662 -42.64 -14.46 2.16
CA GLY A 662 -41.43 -14.45 1.33
C GLY A 662 -41.63 -15.09 -0.05
N ALA A 663 -40.85 -14.70 -1.04
CA ALA A 663 -40.84 -15.32 -2.37
C ALA A 663 -39.93 -16.55 -2.41
N TRP A 664 -40.50 -17.72 -2.71
CA TRP A 664 -39.82 -19.01 -2.73
C TRP A 664 -39.94 -19.67 -4.10
N GLN A 665 -38.92 -20.43 -4.51
CA GLN A 665 -38.93 -21.15 -5.79
C GLN A 665 -39.01 -22.66 -5.58
N VAL A 666 -39.46 -23.39 -6.60
CA VAL A 666 -39.52 -24.86 -6.57
C VAL A 666 -38.12 -25.42 -6.29
N GLY A 667 -38.02 -26.33 -5.33
CA GLY A 667 -36.76 -26.94 -4.90
C GLY A 667 -36.08 -26.25 -3.71
N ASP A 668 -36.55 -25.08 -3.25
CA ASP A 668 -36.10 -24.54 -1.96
C ASP A 668 -36.53 -25.49 -0.81
N GLU A 669 -35.67 -25.68 0.18
CA GLU A 669 -35.90 -26.60 1.31
C GLU A 669 -35.88 -25.82 2.64
N VAL A 670 -36.74 -26.20 3.58
CA VAL A 670 -36.66 -25.76 4.99
C VAL A 670 -36.43 -26.97 5.87
N VAL A 671 -35.25 -27.10 6.45
CA VAL A 671 -34.91 -28.12 7.43
C VAL A 671 -35.53 -27.76 8.77
N ASN A 672 -36.23 -28.71 9.38
CA ASN A 672 -36.78 -28.54 10.71
C ASN A 672 -35.64 -28.49 11.75
N THR A 673 -35.53 -27.40 12.51
CA THR A 673 -34.53 -27.25 13.58
C THR A 673 -34.95 -27.88 14.90
N ALA A 674 -36.22 -28.26 15.04
CA ALA A 674 -36.76 -28.98 16.19
C ALA A 674 -37.61 -30.18 15.75
N PRO A 675 -37.05 -31.15 15.00
CA PRO A 675 -37.79 -32.32 14.57
C PRO A 675 -38.07 -33.26 15.75
N THR A 676 -39.30 -33.73 15.88
CA THR A 676 -39.64 -34.84 16.79
C THR A 676 -39.27 -36.18 16.15
N SER A 677 -39.15 -37.24 16.95
CA SER A 677 -38.67 -38.57 16.51
C SER A 677 -39.51 -39.26 15.41
N ALA A 678 -40.72 -38.77 15.13
CA ALA A 678 -41.59 -39.19 14.03
C ALA A 678 -42.19 -37.99 13.26
N GLY A 679 -41.58 -36.81 13.40
CA GLY A 679 -42.10 -35.55 12.89
C GLY A 679 -41.63 -35.22 11.47
N VAL A 680 -41.90 -33.99 11.06
CA VAL A 680 -41.39 -33.44 9.81
C VAL A 680 -39.89 -33.18 9.93
N LYS A 681 -39.11 -33.77 9.01
CA LYS A 681 -37.66 -33.57 8.86
C LYS A 681 -37.37 -32.26 8.14
N SER A 682 -38.06 -32.01 7.04
CA SER A 682 -37.92 -30.78 6.25
C SER A 682 -39.18 -30.51 5.44
N TRP A 683 -39.30 -29.32 4.87
CA TRP A 683 -40.35 -28.94 3.93
C TRP A 683 -39.71 -28.56 2.60
N LEU A 684 -40.16 -29.16 1.51
CA LEU A 684 -39.69 -28.84 0.17
C LEU A 684 -40.73 -27.96 -0.54
N CYS A 685 -40.30 -26.85 -1.13
CA CYS A 685 -41.14 -26.00 -1.96
C CYS A 685 -41.43 -26.72 -3.27
N THR A 686 -42.69 -27.10 -3.50
CA THR A 686 -43.13 -27.82 -4.71
C THR A 686 -43.78 -26.90 -5.73
N THR A 687 -44.27 -25.74 -5.29
CA THR A 687 -44.79 -24.68 -6.17
C THR A 687 -44.24 -23.33 -5.71
N ALA A 688 -43.60 -22.59 -6.62
CA ALA A 688 -43.10 -21.25 -6.34
C ALA A 688 -44.24 -20.28 -5.94
N GLY A 689 -43.98 -19.34 -5.04
CA GLY A 689 -45.00 -18.38 -4.60
C GLY A 689 -44.60 -17.48 -3.41
N THR A 690 -45.55 -16.65 -2.98
CA THR A 690 -45.45 -15.73 -1.82
C THR A 690 -46.60 -15.94 -0.81
N PRO A 691 -46.53 -16.94 0.09
CA PRO A 691 -45.49 -17.97 0.18
C PRO A 691 -45.64 -19.07 -0.89
N GLY A 692 -44.58 -19.87 -1.09
CA GLY A 692 -44.63 -21.08 -1.91
C GLY A 692 -45.50 -22.17 -1.28
N VAL A 693 -45.78 -23.23 -2.03
CA VAL A 693 -46.45 -24.44 -1.51
C VAL A 693 -45.41 -25.40 -0.98
N TRP A 694 -45.55 -25.78 0.29
CA TRP A 694 -44.55 -26.56 1.02
C TRP A 694 -45.04 -27.98 1.30
N THR A 695 -44.26 -28.97 0.88
CA THR A 695 -44.53 -30.39 1.11
C THR A 695 -43.62 -30.91 2.22
N ALA A 696 -44.22 -31.46 3.29
CA ALA A 696 -43.47 -32.04 4.40
C ALA A 696 -42.77 -33.35 3.99
N THR A 697 -41.48 -33.43 4.28
CA THR A 697 -40.67 -34.64 4.22
C THR A 697 -40.55 -35.17 5.64
N MET A 698 -41.03 -36.38 5.92
CA MET A 698 -41.03 -36.95 7.27
C MET A 698 -39.64 -37.49 7.65
N VAL A 699 -39.33 -37.49 8.95
CA VAL A 699 -38.22 -38.31 9.46
C VAL A 699 -38.58 -39.75 9.11
N SER A 700 -37.77 -40.41 8.28
CA SER A 700 -37.95 -41.83 8.04
C SER A 700 -37.82 -42.53 9.39
N THR A 701 -38.92 -43.06 9.92
CA THR A 701 -38.81 -44.24 10.77
C THR A 701 -38.02 -45.27 9.98
N PRO A 702 -37.17 -46.11 10.61
CA PRO A 702 -36.59 -47.22 9.87
C PRO A 702 -37.76 -47.94 9.22
N SER A 703 -37.82 -47.91 7.88
CA SER A 703 -38.72 -48.79 7.15
C SER A 703 -38.46 -50.18 7.72
N PRO A 704 -39.49 -51.00 7.99
CA PRO A 704 -39.22 -52.41 8.17
C PRO A 704 -38.36 -52.82 6.98
N SER A 705 -37.18 -53.34 7.31
CA SER A 705 -36.13 -53.72 6.37
C SER A 705 -36.75 -54.43 5.17
N LEU A 706 -36.27 -54.13 3.96
CA LEU A 706 -36.49 -54.94 2.77
C LEU A 706 -36.44 -56.43 3.15
N GLN A 707 -37.60 -57.08 3.17
CA GLN A 707 -37.70 -58.52 3.33
C GLN A 707 -37.19 -59.15 2.03
N ASN A 708 -35.90 -59.44 1.97
CA ASN A 708 -35.39 -60.39 0.99
C ASN A 708 -35.55 -61.79 1.57
N THR A 709 -36.66 -62.44 1.23
CA THR A 709 -36.88 -63.85 1.48
C THR A 709 -35.95 -64.65 0.57
N VAL A 710 -35.01 -65.40 1.14
CA VAL A 710 -34.19 -66.38 0.40
C VAL A 710 -34.76 -67.76 0.68
N ASP A 711 -35.42 -68.36 -0.32
CA ASP A 711 -35.84 -69.75 -0.27
C ASP A 711 -34.62 -70.67 -0.47
N VAL A 712 -34.32 -71.51 0.52
CA VAL A 712 -33.30 -72.56 0.40
C VAL A 712 -33.99 -73.92 0.44
N SER A 713 -34.00 -74.63 -0.68
CA SER A 713 -34.53 -75.99 -0.80
C SER A 713 -33.61 -76.99 -0.08
N PRO A 714 -34.16 -78.03 0.60
CA PRO A 714 -33.38 -78.87 1.49
C PRO A 714 -32.58 -79.89 0.70
N ASN A 715 -31.25 -79.88 0.84
CA ASN A 715 -30.50 -81.13 0.75
C ASN A 715 -29.20 -81.07 1.55
N THR A 716 -29.19 -81.90 2.59
CA THR A 716 -28.07 -82.39 3.40
C THR A 716 -27.46 -81.47 4.46
N THR A 717 -27.21 -82.11 5.59
CA THR A 717 -26.85 -81.61 6.91
C THR A 717 -25.44 -81.03 6.98
N THR A 718 -25.32 -79.75 7.31
CA THR A 718 -24.07 -79.16 7.81
C THR A 718 -24.40 -78.21 8.97
N ASP A 719 -23.85 -78.53 10.15
CA ASP A 719 -23.93 -77.71 11.37
C ASP A 719 -23.29 -76.33 11.15
N ILE A 720 -24.01 -75.27 11.50
CA ILE A 720 -23.50 -73.89 11.45
C ILE A 720 -23.34 -73.38 12.89
N GLY A 721 -22.09 -73.33 13.38
CA GLY A 721 -21.75 -72.71 14.66
C GLY A 721 -21.29 -71.26 14.49
N PHE A 722 -21.90 -70.34 15.25
CA PHE A 722 -21.49 -68.92 15.26
C PHE A 722 -20.65 -68.61 16.51
N ILE A 723 -19.48 -67.99 16.33
CA ILE A 723 -18.66 -67.40 17.40
C ILE A 723 -18.49 -65.90 17.10
N GLY A 724 -19.08 -65.04 17.93
CA GLY A 724 -18.92 -63.59 17.82
C GLY A 724 -19.89 -62.80 18.71
N SER A 725 -19.35 -61.85 19.47
CA SER A 725 -20.02 -61.16 20.57
C SER A 725 -21.05 -60.11 20.14
N ARG A 726 -22.26 -60.21 20.74
CA ARG A 726 -23.44 -59.31 20.70
C ARG A 726 -24.33 -59.41 19.45
N SER A 727 -25.09 -60.49 19.36
CA SER A 727 -26.29 -60.59 18.52
C SER A 727 -27.53 -60.63 19.43
N ARG A 728 -28.56 -59.83 19.13
CA ARG A 728 -29.88 -59.90 19.80
C ARG A 728 -30.79 -60.83 19.00
N TYR A 729 -31.48 -61.73 19.68
CA TYR A 729 -32.48 -62.62 19.08
C TYR A 729 -33.90 -62.17 19.44
N TYR A 730 -34.83 -62.27 18.49
CA TYR A 730 -36.27 -62.28 18.75
C TYR A 730 -36.85 -63.54 18.13
N ASN A 731 -37.48 -64.39 18.94
CA ASN A 731 -38.25 -65.54 18.48
C ASN A 731 -39.73 -65.15 18.38
N ALA A 732 -40.29 -65.14 17.18
CA ALA A 732 -41.69 -64.87 16.95
C ALA A 732 -42.53 -66.15 17.08
N SER A 733 -42.55 -66.79 18.25
CA SER A 733 -43.48 -67.90 18.52
C SER A 733 -43.67 -68.28 19.99
N SER A 734 -43.67 -67.34 20.95
CA SER A 734 -44.39 -67.53 22.23
C SER A 734 -44.33 -66.24 23.06
N ALA A 735 -45.49 -65.81 23.55
CA ALA A 735 -45.59 -64.76 24.57
C ALA A 735 -45.03 -65.31 25.90
N GLU A 736 -43.93 -64.74 26.40
CA GLU A 736 -43.65 -64.55 27.83
C GLU A 736 -42.33 -63.80 28.06
N ASN A 737 -42.26 -63.11 29.20
CA ASN A 737 -41.18 -62.25 29.65
C ASN A 737 -39.81 -62.96 29.81
N GLY A 738 -38.75 -62.25 29.43
CA GLY A 738 -37.48 -62.19 30.19
C GLY A 738 -36.45 -63.30 29.97
N GLN A 739 -35.24 -62.93 29.52
CA GLN A 739 -33.99 -62.99 30.31
C GLN A 739 -32.78 -62.66 29.44
N ILE A 740 -31.90 -61.81 29.96
CA ILE A 740 -30.56 -61.56 29.44
C ILE A 740 -29.65 -62.63 30.06
N GLY A 741 -29.14 -63.55 29.25
CA GLY A 741 -28.19 -64.59 29.66
C GLY A 741 -27.03 -64.70 28.68
N THR A 742 -25.81 -64.59 29.19
CA THR A 742 -24.55 -64.78 28.47
C THR A 742 -24.06 -66.22 28.61
N SER A 743 -24.06 -67.01 27.54
CA SER A 743 -23.08 -68.07 27.19
C SER A 743 -23.69 -69.20 26.34
N ASN A 744 -22.81 -69.78 25.51
CA ASN A 744 -22.99 -70.91 24.58
C ASN A 744 -24.12 -71.89 24.91
N SER A 745 -25.18 -71.89 24.09
CA SER A 745 -26.13 -73.00 24.02
C SER A 745 -26.19 -73.55 22.59
N ILE A 746 -25.92 -74.84 22.47
CA ILE A 746 -26.15 -75.65 21.27
C ILE A 746 -27.63 -76.03 21.31
N LEU A 747 -28.41 -75.56 20.34
CA LEU A 747 -29.81 -75.96 20.17
C LEU A 747 -29.92 -76.88 18.96
N GLY A 748 -30.07 -78.18 19.23
CA GLY A 748 -30.54 -79.16 18.25
C GLY A 748 -32.05 -78.99 18.06
N GLY A 749 -32.45 -78.53 16.88
CA GLY A 749 -33.84 -78.42 16.47
C GLY A 749 -33.95 -77.99 15.01
N THR A 750 -34.78 -78.69 14.23
CA THR A 750 -35.10 -78.37 12.84
C THR A 750 -35.73 -76.98 12.73
N ALA A 751 -34.93 -76.00 12.32
CA ALA A 751 -35.37 -74.66 11.97
C ALA A 751 -35.35 -74.51 10.44
N ASN A 752 -36.51 -74.31 9.83
CA ASN A 752 -36.66 -74.16 8.38
C ASN A 752 -36.35 -72.76 7.86
N ASN A 753 -35.83 -71.84 8.67
CA ASN A 753 -35.38 -70.53 8.23
C ASN A 753 -34.36 -69.94 9.22
N LEU A 754 -33.15 -69.64 8.75
CA LEU A 754 -32.12 -68.93 9.51
C LEU A 754 -32.00 -67.50 8.96
N THR A 755 -32.46 -66.52 9.72
CA THR A 755 -32.33 -65.09 9.38
C THR A 755 -31.11 -64.51 10.11
N ILE A 756 -30.14 -63.98 9.37
CA ILE A 756 -28.93 -63.34 9.92
C ILE A 756 -29.03 -61.83 9.71
N TYR A 757 -28.91 -61.05 10.79
CA TYR A 757 -28.78 -59.59 10.74
C TYR A 757 -27.30 -59.20 10.91
N SER A 758 -26.72 -58.50 9.94
CA SER A 758 -25.36 -57.94 10.03
C SER A 758 -25.34 -56.52 9.47
N ASP A 759 -24.81 -55.60 10.27
CA ASP A 759 -24.65 -54.19 9.92
C ASP A 759 -23.32 -53.93 9.18
N THR A 760 -22.60 -55.00 8.81
CA THR A 760 -21.25 -54.92 8.24
C THR A 760 -21.18 -55.54 6.83
N LYS A 761 -20.37 -54.90 5.96
CA LYS A 761 -20.19 -55.23 4.52
C LYS A 761 -19.59 -56.63 4.21
N LYS A 762 -19.46 -57.53 5.19
CA LYS A 762 -18.89 -58.88 5.01
C LYS A 762 -19.63 -59.90 5.88
N ILE A 763 -20.01 -61.02 5.27
CA ILE A 763 -20.51 -62.20 5.97
C ILE A 763 -19.38 -63.26 5.92
N TRP A 764 -18.92 -63.70 7.08
CA TRP A 764 -17.93 -64.77 7.20
C TRP A 764 -18.64 -66.13 7.23
N LEU A 765 -18.28 -67.02 6.31
CA LEU A 765 -18.68 -68.42 6.33
C LEU A 765 -17.45 -69.22 6.78
N GLY A 766 -17.62 -70.17 7.70
CA GLY A 766 -16.52 -70.94 8.27
C GLY A 766 -15.60 -71.58 7.22
N THR A 767 -14.33 -71.79 7.61
CA THR A 767 -13.24 -72.35 6.79
C THR A 767 -13.01 -71.63 5.45
N GLY A 768 -12.67 -70.34 5.53
CA GLY A 768 -11.85 -69.65 4.52
C GLY A 768 -12.55 -69.03 3.31
N GLY A 769 -13.87 -69.16 3.16
CA GLY A 769 -14.63 -68.49 2.09
C GLY A 769 -15.31 -67.19 2.56
N PHE A 770 -15.36 -66.16 1.72
CA PHE A 770 -16.17 -64.97 1.97
C PHE A 770 -17.00 -64.58 0.74
N ILE A 771 -18.21 -64.06 1.00
CA ILE A 771 -19.04 -63.38 -0.01
C ILE A 771 -18.77 -61.88 0.11
N ARG A 772 -18.35 -61.24 -0.98
CA ARG A 772 -18.22 -59.79 -1.08
C ARG A 772 -19.38 -59.24 -1.90
N GLN A 773 -20.10 -58.28 -1.33
CA GLN A 773 -21.05 -57.44 -2.04
C GLN A 773 -20.33 -56.17 -2.51
N THR A 774 -20.41 -55.88 -3.81
CA THR A 774 -19.90 -54.63 -4.40
C THR A 774 -21.09 -53.87 -4.97
N ILE A 775 -21.20 -52.59 -4.64
CA ILE A 775 -22.16 -51.67 -5.25
C ILE A 775 -21.37 -50.83 -6.24
N ASN A 776 -21.70 -50.93 -7.51
CA ASN A 776 -21.02 -50.20 -8.58
C ASN A 776 -21.55 -48.76 -8.65
N GLU A 777 -20.79 -47.86 -9.31
CA GLU A 777 -21.13 -46.43 -9.39
C GLU A 777 -22.44 -46.14 -10.14
N ASP A 778 -22.93 -47.12 -10.93
CA ASP A 778 -24.23 -47.09 -11.61
C ASP A 778 -25.41 -47.61 -10.75
N GLY A 779 -25.15 -48.02 -9.51
CA GLY A 779 -26.15 -48.55 -8.58
C GLY A 779 -26.43 -50.04 -8.72
N THR A 780 -25.75 -50.77 -9.61
CA THR A 780 -25.85 -52.23 -9.70
C THR A 780 -25.12 -52.92 -8.53
N VAL A 781 -25.64 -54.07 -8.09
CA VAL A 781 -25.07 -54.85 -6.96
C VAL A 781 -24.55 -56.18 -7.48
N GLU A 782 -23.24 -56.40 -7.38
CA GLU A 782 -22.60 -57.68 -7.68
C GLU A 782 -22.20 -58.42 -6.40
N PHE A 783 -22.39 -59.74 -6.40
CA PHE A 783 -21.93 -60.63 -5.34
C PHE A 783 -20.84 -61.55 -5.90
N SER A 784 -19.64 -61.49 -5.33
CA SER A 784 -18.51 -62.35 -5.71
C SER A 784 -18.17 -63.31 -4.56
N LEU A 785 -18.08 -64.60 -4.87
CA LEU A 785 -17.70 -65.66 -3.96
C LEU A 785 -16.22 -66.03 -4.21
N ASN A 786 -15.37 -65.90 -3.18
CA ASN A 786 -14.00 -66.39 -3.25
C ASN A 786 -13.89 -67.69 -2.44
N VAL A 787 -13.61 -68.80 -3.12
CA VAL A 787 -13.45 -70.13 -2.51
C VAL A 787 -12.00 -70.57 -2.72
N SER A 788 -11.10 -70.24 -1.80
CA SER A 788 -9.75 -70.81 -1.83
C SER A 788 -9.75 -72.11 -1.03
N GLY A 789 -9.67 -73.26 -1.71
CA GLY A 789 -9.31 -74.53 -1.07
C GLY A 789 -10.16 -75.78 -1.33
N ILE A 790 -11.03 -75.82 -2.35
CA ILE A 790 -11.76 -77.06 -2.70
C ILE A 790 -11.43 -77.42 -4.15
N ALA A 791 -10.80 -78.58 -4.33
CA ALA A 791 -10.52 -79.18 -5.63
C ALA A 791 -11.83 -79.37 -6.41
N ALA A 792 -11.80 -78.98 -7.68
CA ALA A 792 -12.94 -79.02 -8.58
C ALA A 792 -13.48 -80.44 -8.78
N THR A 793 -14.76 -80.66 -8.49
CA THR A 793 -15.59 -81.64 -9.17
C THR A 793 -17.04 -81.18 -9.21
N ALA A 794 -17.61 -81.23 -10.42
CA ALA A 794 -19.01 -81.03 -10.80
C ALA A 794 -19.56 -79.59 -10.85
N SER A 795 -19.95 -79.24 -12.08
CA SER A 795 -20.64 -78.02 -12.51
C SER A 795 -21.92 -77.77 -11.74
N ASN A 796 -21.98 -76.68 -10.97
CA ASN A 796 -23.24 -76.12 -10.47
C ASN A 796 -23.40 -74.69 -10.99
N HIS A 797 -24.26 -74.56 -12.00
CA HIS A 797 -24.81 -73.28 -12.45
C HIS A 797 -25.58 -72.63 -11.29
N PHE A 798 -25.12 -71.47 -10.82
CA PHE A 798 -25.94 -70.57 -10.02
C PHE A 798 -26.71 -69.66 -10.99
N VAL A 799 -28.03 -69.84 -11.08
CA VAL A 799 -28.92 -68.95 -11.84
C VAL A 799 -29.56 -67.98 -10.86
N ILE A 800 -29.13 -66.71 -10.87
CA ILE A 800 -29.85 -65.62 -10.19
C ILE A 800 -30.85 -65.06 -11.21
N LYS A 801 -32.14 -65.31 -11.02
CA LYS A 801 -33.22 -64.62 -11.77
C LYS A 801 -33.57 -63.34 -11.03
N SER A 802 -33.20 -62.18 -11.58
CA SER A 802 -33.83 -60.91 -11.17
C SER A 802 -35.15 -60.77 -11.93
N GLN A 803 -36.28 -60.75 -11.22
CA GLN A 803 -37.51 -60.21 -11.79
C GLN A 803 -37.43 -58.68 -11.81
N LEU A 804 -37.42 -58.15 -13.03
CA LEU A 804 -37.56 -56.75 -13.35
C LEU A 804 -39.06 -56.43 -13.42
N ASP A 805 -39.60 -55.68 -12.46
CA ASP A 805 -40.91 -55.04 -12.62
C ASP A 805 -40.71 -53.58 -13.04
N ALA A 806 -41.00 -53.33 -14.32
CA ALA A 806 -41.00 -52.02 -14.94
C ALA A 806 -42.34 -51.30 -14.73
N LYS A 807 -42.29 -50.10 -14.13
CA LYS A 807 -43.27 -49.00 -14.22
C LYS A 807 -42.54 -47.75 -13.75
N THR A 808 -42.27 -46.69 -14.51
CA THR A 808 -42.79 -46.21 -15.79
C THR A 808 -41.72 -45.27 -16.37
N ALA A 809 -41.28 -45.51 -17.61
CA ALA A 809 -40.46 -44.59 -18.38
C ALA A 809 -41.36 -43.61 -19.14
N ALA A 810 -41.14 -42.31 -18.96
CA ALA A 810 -41.32 -41.27 -19.99
C ALA A 810 -40.96 -39.89 -19.42
N SER A 811 -39.71 -39.46 -19.56
CA SER A 811 -39.37 -38.31 -20.40
C SER A 811 -37.88 -37.99 -20.31
N ASN A 812 -37.37 -37.51 -21.43
CA ASN A 812 -36.06 -36.89 -21.66
C ASN A 812 -34.91 -37.86 -21.91
N ALA A 813 -34.95 -38.43 -23.11
CA ALA A 813 -33.78 -38.47 -23.96
C ALA A 813 -33.12 -37.08 -24.02
N ASP A 814 -31.86 -36.99 -23.60
CA ASP A 814 -30.81 -36.42 -24.43
C ASP A 814 -29.41 -36.68 -23.84
N ALA A 815 -28.46 -36.85 -24.75
CA ALA A 815 -27.00 -36.89 -24.56
C ALA A 815 -26.39 -38.16 -23.92
N ALA A 816 -26.36 -39.25 -24.71
CA ALA A 816 -25.32 -40.28 -24.59
C ALA A 816 -24.59 -40.45 -25.93
N SER A 817 -23.52 -39.69 -26.14
CA SER A 817 -22.44 -40.07 -27.05
C SER A 817 -21.14 -39.35 -26.70
N ALA A 818 -20.27 -39.98 -25.91
CA ALA A 818 -18.83 -39.72 -25.96
C ALA A 818 -18.07 -40.94 -25.40
N ASN A 819 -17.15 -41.42 -26.22
CA ASN A 819 -16.42 -42.67 -26.09
C ASN A 819 -15.35 -42.67 -24.99
N ALA A 820 -15.12 -43.86 -24.45
CA ALA A 820 -14.06 -44.24 -23.52
C ALA A 820 -12.65 -44.18 -24.13
N THR A 821 -12.05 -42.99 -24.20
CA THR A 821 -10.62 -42.81 -24.60
C THR A 821 -9.77 -41.91 -23.70
N ASP A 822 -10.29 -41.36 -22.59
CA ASP A 822 -9.56 -40.37 -21.76
C ASP A 822 -9.08 -40.86 -20.39
N LEU A 823 -8.95 -42.17 -20.17
CA LEU A 823 -8.43 -42.69 -18.88
C LEU A 823 -6.92 -42.44 -18.62
N PRO A 824 -6.01 -42.31 -19.61
CA PRO A 824 -4.59 -42.06 -19.34
C PRO A 824 -4.25 -40.63 -18.85
N SER A 825 -5.12 -39.64 -19.09
CA SER A 825 -4.85 -38.23 -18.76
C SER A 825 -5.11 -37.89 -17.29
N ALA A 826 -6.11 -38.53 -16.66
CA ALA A 826 -6.47 -38.29 -15.27
C ALA A 826 -5.41 -38.78 -14.26
N ILE A 827 -4.74 -39.91 -14.55
CA ILE A 827 -3.67 -40.45 -13.69
C ILE A 827 -2.41 -39.55 -13.75
N THR A 828 -2.13 -38.98 -14.92
CA THR A 828 -1.03 -38.02 -15.12
C THR A 828 -1.32 -36.72 -14.35
N LEU A 829 -2.54 -36.21 -14.42
CA LEU A 829 -2.97 -35.00 -13.69
C LEU A 829 -2.93 -35.18 -12.16
N ILE A 830 -3.32 -36.36 -11.66
CA ILE A 830 -3.27 -36.68 -10.23
C ILE A 830 -1.83 -36.78 -9.72
N ASN A 831 -0.90 -37.29 -10.54
CA ASN A 831 0.51 -37.38 -10.17
C ASN A 831 1.20 -36.00 -10.21
N GLU A 832 0.83 -35.13 -11.16
CA GLU A 832 1.29 -33.74 -11.21
C GLU A 832 0.75 -32.91 -10.03
N LEU A 833 -0.52 -33.13 -9.64
CA LEU A 833 -1.12 -32.46 -8.47
C LEU A 833 -0.42 -32.88 -7.17
N LYS A 834 -0.08 -34.17 -7.03
CA LYS A 834 0.71 -34.68 -5.89
C LYS A 834 2.12 -34.08 -5.86
N ALA A 835 2.78 -33.91 -7.01
CA ALA A 835 4.08 -33.27 -7.10
C ALA A 835 4.05 -31.78 -6.71
N MET A 836 3.00 -31.05 -7.12
CA MET A 836 2.81 -29.66 -6.71
C MET A 836 2.53 -29.50 -5.21
N ILE A 837 1.69 -30.38 -4.63
CA ILE A 837 1.39 -30.36 -3.19
C ILE A 837 2.66 -30.61 -2.37
N ASN A 838 3.49 -31.57 -2.78
CA ASN A 838 4.77 -31.85 -2.11
C ASN A 838 5.76 -30.68 -2.24
N SER A 839 5.78 -29.99 -3.39
CA SER A 839 6.59 -28.78 -3.61
C SER A 839 6.12 -27.60 -2.74
N LEU A 840 4.82 -27.42 -2.57
CA LEU A 840 4.24 -26.40 -1.69
C LEU A 840 4.55 -26.67 -0.22
N GLN A 841 4.46 -27.94 0.21
CA GLN A 841 4.81 -28.34 1.58
C GLN A 841 6.31 -28.17 1.88
N ALA A 842 7.19 -28.40 0.90
CA ALA A 842 8.62 -28.12 1.04
C ALA A 842 8.92 -26.62 1.15
N LYS A 843 8.24 -25.77 0.34
CA LYS A 843 8.37 -24.31 0.43
C LYS A 843 7.82 -23.74 1.74
N LEU A 844 6.75 -24.32 2.29
CA LEU A 844 6.18 -23.91 3.57
C LEU A 844 7.10 -24.26 4.75
N ARG A 845 7.83 -25.38 4.68
CA ARG A 845 8.86 -25.77 5.67
C ARG A 845 10.13 -24.92 5.56
N ALA A 846 10.48 -24.45 4.37
CA ALA A 846 11.59 -23.51 4.18
C ALA A 846 11.26 -22.08 4.68
N ALA A 847 10.00 -21.67 4.58
CA ALA A 847 9.53 -20.36 5.06
C ALA A 847 9.40 -20.27 6.59
N THR A 848 9.35 -21.41 7.30
CA THR A 848 9.28 -21.46 8.78
C THR A 848 10.64 -21.49 9.47
N LEU A 849 11.74 -21.47 8.71
CA LEU A 849 13.12 -21.44 9.22
C LEU A 849 13.83 -20.08 9.01
N LEU A 850 13.09 -19.05 8.59
CA LEU A 850 13.57 -17.67 8.50
C LEU A 850 12.56 -16.72 9.18
N THR A 851 12.58 -16.73 10.51
CA THR A 851 12.23 -15.55 11.31
C THR A 851 13.36 -15.32 12.31
N PRO A 852 13.86 -14.08 12.47
CA PRO A 852 14.65 -13.66 13.62
C PRO A 852 13.96 -13.98 14.95
#